data_AF-A0A096NKS4-F1
#
_entry.id   AF-A0A096NKS4-F1
#
_cell.length_a   1.000
_cell.length_b   1.000
_cell.length_c   1.000
_cell.angle_alpha   90.00
_cell.angle_beta   90.00
_cell.angle_gamma   90.00
#
_symmetry.space_group_name_H-M   'P 1'
#
loop_
_entity.id
_entity.type
_entity.pdbx_description
1 polymer ?
#
loop_
_entity_poly.entity_id
_entity_poly.type
_entity_poly.pdbx_seq_one_letter_code
_entity_poly.pdbx_strand_id
1 'polypeptide(L)'
;MEPAPSGVRLAVREAIQTLSSSEDGGHIFSTLESLKRYLSVMEPPALPREKEEFASAHFSPVLRCLASRLSPAWLELLPDGRLEELWASFFLEGPADQAFLVLMETIEGTAGPSFRLMKMARLLARFLREGRLAMLMEVQCRQQTQPGFPLLRETLLGKVVALPDHLGNRLQRENLAEFFPQNYFRLLGEEVVQVLQAVADSLQGGLDSSVSFVAQVLGKACVHGRQQEMLGVLVPRLAVLTQGSYLHQRVCWRLVEQVPDRAMEAVLTGLVEATPGPEVLSRLLGNLVVKNKKAQFVMTRKLLFLQSRLTTPMLQSLLGYLAMDSQRRPLLLQVLKELLETWGSSSAIRHTPLPQQRHVSKAVLICLAHLREPELRDSRDELLASMMAGVKCRLDSSLPPVRCLGMVVAEVISARIHPEGPPLKFQYEEDELSLELLALASPQPVGNGASEAGTSLVPATAEPPAETPTEIVDGGGPQAQLAGSDSELDSDDEFVPYDMSGDRELKSSKAPAYVRDCVEALTTSEDVERWEAALRALEGLVYRSPTATREVSVELAKVLLHLEEKTCVVGFAGLRQRALVAVTVTDPARVADYLTSQFYALNYSLRQRMDILDVLTLAAQELSRPGCLGRAPQPGSPSPNTQCLPAAAASQPGSAVTSDWRVLVEERIRSKTRRISKGGPRQGPAGGPSRFSSVAGHFFFPLLHHFDRPVVTFDLLGDDQLVLGRLTHTLGALMYLAVNTTVAVAMGKALLEFVWALRFHVDAYVRQGLLSAVSSVLLSVPAARLLEDLLDELLEAQSWLADVAEKDPDEDCRTLALRALLLLQRLKNRLLPPASP
;
A
#
# COMPACT_ATOMS: atom_id res chain seq x y z
N MET A 1 39.68 -32.05 -58.30
CA MET A 1 38.55 -32.93 -58.65
C MET A 1 37.50 -32.72 -57.59
N GLU A 2 36.32 -32.21 -57.95
CA GLU A 2 35.18 -32.19 -57.01
C GLU A 2 34.85 -33.65 -56.63
N PRO A 3 34.57 -33.93 -55.33
CA PRO A 3 34.11 -35.26 -54.94
C PRO A 3 32.79 -35.56 -55.67
N ALA A 4 32.59 -36.81 -56.07
CA ALA A 4 31.33 -37.26 -56.67
C ALA A 4 30.16 -36.83 -55.77
N PRO A 5 29.06 -36.27 -56.33
CA PRO A 5 27.93 -35.84 -55.52
C PRO A 5 27.38 -37.02 -54.74
N SER A 6 27.16 -36.83 -53.43
CA SER A 6 26.46 -37.79 -52.59
C SER A 6 25.09 -38.11 -53.18
N GLY A 7 24.64 -39.36 -53.05
CA GLY A 7 23.34 -39.80 -53.56
C GLY A 7 22.17 -38.98 -53.01
N VAL A 8 22.29 -38.49 -51.76
CA VAL A 8 21.32 -37.60 -51.13
C VAL A 8 21.24 -36.25 -51.85
N ARG A 9 22.37 -35.62 -52.16
CA ARG A 9 22.41 -34.32 -52.87
C ARG A 9 21.76 -34.40 -54.26
N LEU A 10 22.02 -35.48 -54.99
CA LEU A 10 21.40 -35.70 -56.31
C LEU A 10 19.88 -35.85 -56.19
N ALA A 11 19.43 -36.75 -55.31
CA ALA A 11 18.00 -37.00 -55.08
C ALA A 11 17.25 -35.74 -54.62
N VAL A 12 17.84 -34.94 -53.72
CA VAL A 12 17.25 -33.69 -53.27
C VAL A 12 17.18 -32.66 -54.40
N ARG A 13 18.22 -32.54 -55.23
CA ARG A 13 18.23 -31.59 -56.34
C ARG A 13 17.15 -31.93 -57.37
N GLU A 14 17.03 -33.20 -57.73
CA GLU A 14 15.97 -33.71 -58.61
C GLU A 14 14.58 -33.47 -57.99
N ALA A 15 14.42 -33.75 -56.70
CA ALA A 15 13.15 -33.52 -56.01
C ALA A 15 12.78 -32.04 -55.97
N ILE A 16 13.70 -31.13 -55.64
CA ILE A 16 13.44 -29.68 -55.67
C ILE A 16 13.07 -29.22 -57.09
N GLN A 17 13.74 -29.73 -58.12
CA GLN A 17 13.41 -29.41 -59.50
C GLN A 17 11.99 -29.87 -59.84
N THR A 18 11.65 -31.11 -59.51
CA THR A 18 10.29 -31.66 -59.69
C THR A 18 9.23 -30.86 -58.93
N LEU A 19 9.46 -30.55 -57.66
CA LEU A 19 8.53 -29.78 -56.82
C LEU A 19 8.33 -28.34 -57.35
N SER A 20 9.35 -27.79 -58.01
CA SER A 20 9.33 -26.44 -58.58
C SER A 20 8.68 -26.35 -59.96
N SER A 21 8.67 -27.42 -60.76
CA SER A 21 8.23 -27.38 -62.17
C SER A 21 7.00 -28.24 -62.47
N SER A 22 6.70 -29.26 -61.67
CA SER A 22 5.58 -30.18 -61.92
C SER A 22 4.24 -29.58 -61.46
N GLU A 23 3.19 -29.89 -62.23
CA GLU A 23 1.78 -29.61 -61.91
C GLU A 23 0.97 -30.91 -61.69
N ASP A 24 1.62 -32.08 -61.78
CA ASP A 24 0.99 -33.38 -61.53
C ASP A 24 1.03 -33.70 -60.03
N GLY A 25 -0.15 -33.69 -59.39
CA GLY A 25 -0.31 -33.99 -57.97
C GLY A 25 0.23 -35.37 -57.56
N GLY A 26 0.09 -36.39 -58.40
CA GLY A 26 0.61 -37.74 -58.12
C GLY A 26 2.13 -37.80 -58.13
N HIS A 27 2.74 -37.14 -59.13
CA HIS A 27 4.20 -37.05 -59.24
C HIS A 27 4.81 -36.23 -58.09
N ILE A 28 4.17 -35.11 -57.70
CA ILE A 28 4.56 -34.31 -56.53
C ILE A 28 4.46 -35.15 -55.26
N PHE A 29 3.35 -35.85 -55.05
CA PHE A 29 3.12 -36.66 -53.86
C PHE A 29 4.14 -37.79 -53.72
N SER A 30 4.41 -38.54 -54.79
CA SER A 30 5.44 -39.60 -54.77
C SER A 30 6.84 -39.04 -54.51
N THR A 31 7.15 -37.84 -55.01
CA THR A 31 8.42 -37.14 -54.75
C THR A 31 8.55 -36.77 -53.27
N LEU A 32 7.48 -36.24 -52.65
CA LEU A 32 7.44 -35.93 -51.23
C LEU A 32 7.54 -37.19 -50.35
N GLU A 33 6.84 -38.27 -50.69
CA GLU A 33 6.97 -39.55 -49.98
C GLU A 33 8.41 -40.09 -50.05
N SER A 34 9.04 -40.00 -51.23
CA SER A 34 10.44 -40.39 -51.40
C SER A 34 11.39 -39.58 -50.51
N LEU A 35 11.18 -38.27 -50.37
CA LEU A 35 11.96 -37.43 -49.44
C LEU A 35 11.64 -37.73 -47.96
N LYS A 36 10.42 -38.15 -47.64
CA LYS A 36 9.98 -38.40 -46.26
C LYS A 36 10.77 -39.53 -45.58
N ARG A 37 11.38 -40.44 -46.35
CA ARG A 37 12.28 -41.50 -45.85
C ARG A 37 13.52 -40.95 -45.11
N TYR A 38 13.92 -39.70 -45.37
CA TYR A 38 15.03 -39.06 -44.67
C TYR A 38 14.64 -38.44 -43.33
N LEU A 39 13.33 -38.21 -43.09
CA LEU A 39 12.80 -37.60 -41.87
C LEU A 39 12.27 -38.61 -40.85
N SER A 40 11.61 -39.65 -41.35
CA SER A 40 10.87 -40.61 -40.52
C SER A 40 11.43 -42.03 -40.64
N VAL A 41 10.88 -42.97 -39.86
CA VAL A 41 11.18 -44.40 -39.97
C VAL A 41 10.22 -45.01 -40.99
N MET A 42 10.35 -44.64 -42.26
CA MET A 42 9.63 -45.26 -43.38
C MET A 42 10.49 -46.36 -44.00
N GLU A 43 9.88 -47.44 -44.49
CA GLU A 43 10.60 -48.53 -45.15
C GLU A 43 10.78 -48.30 -46.67
N PRO A 44 11.98 -48.53 -47.24
CA PRO A 44 13.24 -48.84 -46.55
C PRO A 44 13.85 -47.58 -45.90
N PRO A 45 14.35 -47.66 -44.65
CA PRO A 45 14.87 -46.49 -43.94
C PRO A 45 16.20 -46.02 -44.54
N ALA A 46 16.34 -44.71 -44.75
CA ALA A 46 17.62 -44.12 -45.15
C ALA A 46 18.71 -44.39 -44.09
N LEU A 47 19.96 -44.50 -44.53
CA LEU A 47 21.09 -44.74 -43.63
C LEU A 47 21.26 -43.55 -42.66
N PRO A 48 21.75 -43.75 -41.43
CA PRO A 48 21.93 -42.66 -40.46
C PRO A 48 22.74 -41.48 -41.02
N ARG A 49 23.79 -41.78 -41.81
CA ARG A 49 24.60 -40.75 -42.48
C ARG A 49 23.82 -39.97 -43.54
N GLU A 50 22.92 -40.62 -44.26
CA GLU A 50 22.07 -39.96 -45.25
C GLU A 50 21.02 -39.06 -44.58
N LYS A 51 20.48 -39.49 -43.43
CA LYS A 51 19.58 -38.68 -42.61
C LYS A 51 20.29 -37.45 -42.04
N GLU A 52 21.51 -37.61 -41.54
CA GLU A 52 22.34 -36.53 -41.02
C GLU A 52 22.72 -35.53 -42.12
N GLU A 53 23.11 -36.02 -43.30
CA GLU A 53 23.39 -35.19 -44.47
C GLU A 53 22.15 -34.41 -44.91
N PHE A 54 21.00 -35.08 -45.02
CA PHE A 54 19.74 -34.44 -45.38
C PHE A 54 19.36 -33.34 -44.37
N ALA A 55 19.42 -33.65 -43.07
CA ALA A 55 19.10 -32.73 -42.00
C ALA A 55 20.05 -31.52 -41.98
N SER A 56 21.36 -31.71 -42.16
CA SER A 56 22.35 -30.64 -42.04
C SER A 56 22.47 -29.74 -43.29
N ALA A 57 22.36 -30.30 -44.49
CA ALA A 57 22.67 -29.59 -45.74
C ALA A 57 21.46 -29.30 -46.64
N HIS A 58 20.36 -30.06 -46.51
CA HIS A 58 19.31 -30.11 -47.54
C HIS A 58 17.90 -29.80 -47.04
N PHE A 59 17.64 -29.97 -45.76
CA PHE A 59 16.30 -29.82 -45.20
C PHE A 59 15.75 -28.39 -45.34
N SER A 60 16.50 -27.36 -44.92
CA SER A 60 16.08 -25.96 -45.07
C SER A 60 15.78 -25.55 -46.52
N PRO A 61 16.63 -25.84 -47.53
CA PRO A 61 16.29 -25.62 -48.94
C PRO A 61 14.98 -26.29 -49.40
N VAL A 62 14.75 -27.54 -49.00
CA VAL A 62 13.50 -28.26 -49.32
C VAL A 62 12.30 -27.52 -48.73
N LEU A 63 12.34 -27.16 -47.45
CA LEU A 63 11.24 -26.43 -46.81
C LEU A 63 10.96 -25.08 -47.48
N ARG A 64 12.00 -24.33 -47.90
CA ARG A 64 11.81 -23.07 -48.64
C ARG A 64 11.12 -23.29 -49.99
N CYS A 65 11.50 -24.36 -50.70
CA CYS A 65 10.83 -24.76 -51.94
C CYS A 65 9.34 -25.03 -51.67
N LEU A 66 9.02 -25.86 -50.67
CA LEU A 66 7.64 -26.18 -50.29
C LEU A 66 6.85 -24.93 -49.88
N ALA A 67 7.47 -24.02 -49.13
CA ALA A 67 6.83 -22.78 -48.72
C ALA A 67 6.53 -21.85 -49.90
N SER A 68 7.43 -21.77 -50.88
CA SER A 68 7.27 -20.94 -52.07
C SER A 68 6.15 -21.41 -53.00
N ARG A 69 5.88 -22.72 -53.04
CA ARG A 69 4.86 -23.35 -53.89
C ARG A 69 3.45 -23.32 -53.30
N LEU A 70 3.33 -23.00 -52.01
CA LEU A 70 2.04 -23.00 -51.33
C LEU A 70 1.05 -22.02 -51.98
N SER A 71 -0.03 -22.58 -52.52
CA SER A 71 -1.20 -21.90 -53.09
C SER A 71 -2.43 -22.80 -52.97
N PRO A 72 -3.66 -22.25 -53.06
CA PRO A 72 -4.89 -23.06 -53.01
C PRO A 72 -4.90 -24.14 -54.11
N ALA A 73 -4.62 -23.74 -55.35
CA ALA A 73 -4.58 -24.65 -56.50
C ALA A 73 -3.55 -25.77 -56.33
N TRP A 74 -2.39 -25.49 -55.72
CA TRP A 74 -1.36 -26.51 -55.49
C TRP A 74 -1.82 -27.57 -54.48
N LEU A 75 -2.54 -27.18 -53.44
CA LEU A 75 -3.08 -28.13 -52.47
C LEU A 75 -4.25 -28.95 -53.02
N GLU A 76 -5.02 -28.38 -53.96
CA GLU A 76 -6.17 -29.03 -54.62
C GLU A 76 -5.76 -30.03 -55.72
N LEU A 77 -4.47 -30.15 -56.04
CA LEU A 77 -3.96 -31.15 -57.00
C LEU A 77 -4.25 -32.60 -56.60
N LEU A 78 -4.51 -32.83 -55.30
CA LEU A 78 -4.97 -34.12 -54.79
C LEU A 78 -6.19 -33.93 -53.89
N PRO A 79 -7.23 -34.79 -54.03
CA PRO A 79 -8.40 -34.74 -53.17
C PRO A 79 -8.08 -35.15 -51.72
N ASP A 80 -9.04 -34.91 -50.83
CA ASP A 80 -9.04 -35.32 -49.42
C ASP A 80 -7.94 -34.69 -48.54
N GLY A 81 -7.26 -33.63 -49.00
CA GLY A 81 -6.26 -32.91 -48.20
C GLY A 81 -4.97 -33.68 -47.93
N ARG A 82 -4.78 -34.85 -48.55
CA ARG A 82 -3.60 -35.71 -48.37
C ARG A 82 -2.29 -35.00 -48.65
N LEU A 83 -2.27 -34.13 -49.66
CA LEU A 83 -1.09 -33.34 -50.01
C LEU A 83 -0.79 -32.28 -48.95
N GLU A 84 -1.81 -31.67 -48.35
CA GLU A 84 -1.64 -30.71 -47.24
C GLU A 84 -1.06 -31.39 -46.00
N GLU A 85 -1.56 -32.57 -45.65
CA GLU A 85 -1.04 -33.34 -44.50
C GLU A 85 0.42 -33.76 -44.71
N LEU A 86 0.74 -34.29 -45.90
CA LEU A 86 2.11 -34.67 -46.23
C LEU A 86 3.04 -33.45 -46.23
N TRP A 87 2.62 -32.34 -46.83
CA TRP A 87 3.35 -31.07 -46.80
C TRP A 87 3.60 -30.58 -45.37
N ALA A 88 2.57 -30.55 -44.52
CA ALA A 88 2.67 -30.11 -43.13
C ALA A 88 3.64 -31.00 -42.34
N SER A 89 3.65 -32.31 -42.61
CA SER A 89 4.51 -33.27 -41.92
C SER A 89 6.01 -32.95 -42.05
N PHE A 90 6.46 -32.34 -43.16
CA PHE A 90 7.87 -31.94 -43.31
C PHE A 90 8.29 -30.90 -42.25
N PHE A 91 7.40 -29.98 -41.88
CA PHE A 91 7.67 -28.97 -40.86
C PHE A 91 7.53 -29.52 -39.43
N LEU A 92 6.65 -30.51 -39.25
CA LEU A 92 6.29 -31.09 -37.95
C LEU A 92 7.17 -32.28 -37.54
N GLU A 93 7.80 -32.99 -38.48
CA GLU A 93 8.59 -34.19 -38.18
C GLU A 93 10.12 -33.94 -38.25
N GLY A 94 10.59 -32.96 -39.02
CA GLY A 94 12.04 -32.73 -39.23
C GLY A 94 12.78 -31.96 -38.12
N PRO A 95 14.01 -31.48 -38.37
CA PRO A 95 14.73 -30.59 -37.44
C PRO A 95 13.93 -29.33 -37.07
N ALA A 96 13.57 -29.20 -35.78
CA ALA A 96 12.64 -28.19 -35.31
C ALA A 96 13.18 -26.75 -35.42
N ASP A 97 14.47 -26.55 -35.18
CA ASP A 97 15.17 -25.26 -35.32
C ASP A 97 15.14 -24.73 -36.77
N GLN A 98 15.45 -25.59 -37.74
CA GLN A 98 15.40 -25.24 -39.15
C GLN A 98 13.97 -25.02 -39.65
N ALA A 99 13.03 -25.90 -39.27
CA ALA A 99 11.63 -25.75 -39.64
C ALA A 99 11.04 -24.44 -39.10
N PHE A 100 11.34 -24.11 -37.84
CA PHE A 100 10.92 -22.86 -37.22
C PHE A 100 11.49 -21.64 -37.95
N LEU A 101 12.78 -21.63 -38.28
CA LEU A 101 13.40 -20.52 -39.00
C LEU A 101 12.81 -20.33 -40.39
N VAL A 102 12.56 -21.41 -41.14
CA VAL A 102 11.93 -21.31 -42.47
C VAL A 102 10.48 -20.82 -42.37
N LEU A 103 9.72 -21.26 -41.35
CA LEU A 103 8.37 -20.74 -41.09
C LEU A 103 8.40 -19.23 -40.82
N MET A 104 9.29 -18.79 -39.92
CA MET A 104 9.44 -17.37 -39.59
C MET A 104 9.92 -16.54 -40.79
N GLU A 105 10.93 -17.02 -41.53
CA GLU A 105 11.43 -16.41 -42.77
C GLU A 105 10.31 -16.22 -43.78
N THR A 106 9.47 -17.24 -43.98
CA THR A 106 8.35 -17.20 -44.91
C THR A 106 7.28 -16.20 -44.46
N ILE A 107 6.92 -16.21 -43.18
CA ILE A 107 5.88 -15.32 -42.63
C ILE A 107 6.34 -13.86 -42.71
N GLU A 108 7.60 -13.57 -42.40
CA GLU A 108 8.18 -12.23 -42.51
C GLU A 108 8.36 -11.77 -43.96
N GLY A 109 8.65 -12.70 -44.87
CA GLY A 109 8.74 -12.42 -46.31
C GLY A 109 7.40 -12.21 -46.99
N THR A 110 6.29 -12.65 -46.39
CA THR A 110 4.96 -12.55 -47.00
C THR A 110 4.32 -11.19 -46.66
N ALA A 111 3.96 -10.42 -47.69
CA ALA A 111 3.31 -9.12 -47.54
C ALA A 111 1.79 -9.26 -47.41
N GLY A 112 1.21 -8.61 -46.39
CA GLY A 112 -0.23 -8.52 -46.15
C GLY A 112 -0.92 -9.83 -45.78
N PRO A 113 -2.19 -9.76 -45.32
CA PRO A 113 -3.02 -10.94 -45.11
C PRO A 113 -3.23 -11.66 -46.44
N SER A 114 -2.85 -12.93 -46.48
CA SER A 114 -2.96 -13.78 -47.68
C SER A 114 -3.23 -15.22 -47.27
N PHE A 115 -3.75 -16.02 -48.21
CA PHE A 115 -3.95 -17.45 -47.99
C PHE A 115 -2.67 -18.13 -47.51
N ARG A 116 -1.53 -17.83 -48.15
CA ARG A 116 -0.21 -18.37 -47.79
C ARG A 116 0.18 -17.97 -46.37
N LEU A 117 0.09 -16.68 -46.03
CA LEU A 117 0.43 -16.19 -44.69
C LEU A 117 -0.43 -16.89 -43.63
N MET A 118 -1.74 -16.93 -43.83
CA MET A 118 -2.67 -17.56 -42.89
C MET A 118 -2.45 -19.07 -42.76
N LYS A 119 -2.16 -19.77 -43.86
CA LYS A 119 -1.81 -21.21 -43.81
C LYS A 119 -0.49 -21.46 -43.08
N MET A 120 0.53 -20.63 -43.32
CA MET A 120 1.80 -20.70 -42.59
C MET A 120 1.62 -20.40 -41.10
N ALA A 121 0.80 -19.40 -40.76
CA ALA A 121 0.44 -19.09 -39.38
C ALA A 121 -0.28 -20.25 -38.68
N ARG A 122 -1.25 -20.91 -39.35
CA ARG A 122 -1.94 -22.10 -38.80
C ARG A 122 -1.00 -23.29 -38.65
N LEU A 123 -0.07 -23.49 -39.58
CA LEU A 123 0.95 -24.52 -39.46
C LEU A 123 1.89 -24.23 -38.28
N LEU A 124 2.29 -22.97 -38.09
CA LEU A 124 3.08 -22.57 -36.93
C LEU A 124 2.31 -22.74 -35.62
N ALA A 125 1.01 -22.45 -35.58
CA ALA A 125 0.16 -22.72 -34.42
C ALA A 125 0.08 -24.23 -34.11
N ARG A 126 -0.01 -25.08 -35.15
CA ARG A 126 0.07 -26.54 -35.00
C ARG A 126 1.45 -26.98 -34.50
N PHE A 127 2.52 -26.40 -35.03
CA PHE A 127 3.89 -26.63 -34.58
C PHE A 127 4.05 -26.33 -33.07
N LEU A 128 3.48 -25.22 -32.58
CA LEU A 128 3.46 -24.92 -31.14
C LEU A 128 2.65 -25.94 -30.34
N ARG A 129 1.47 -26.35 -30.82
CA ARG A 129 0.63 -27.36 -30.15
C ARG A 129 1.26 -28.75 -30.06
N GLU A 130 2.15 -29.10 -30.98
CA GLU A 130 2.86 -30.38 -31.00
C GLU A 130 4.17 -30.37 -30.17
N GLY A 131 4.40 -29.34 -29.34
CA GLY A 131 5.57 -29.29 -28.44
C GLY A 131 6.91 -29.11 -29.16
N ARG A 132 6.87 -28.62 -30.40
CA ARG A 132 8.05 -28.54 -31.26
C ARG A 132 9.03 -27.45 -30.82
N LEU A 133 8.57 -26.50 -30.00
CA LEU A 133 9.42 -25.46 -29.45
C LEU A 133 10.31 -25.99 -28.32
N ALA A 134 9.81 -26.92 -27.51
CA ALA A 134 10.58 -27.70 -26.55
C ALA A 134 11.67 -28.51 -27.28
N MET A 135 11.31 -29.22 -28.35
CA MET A 135 12.29 -29.97 -29.16
C MET A 135 13.40 -29.05 -29.72
N LEU A 136 13.03 -27.86 -30.21
CA LEU A 136 13.99 -26.85 -30.66
C LEU A 136 14.95 -26.46 -29.54
N MET A 137 14.43 -26.13 -28.35
CA MET A 137 15.22 -25.74 -27.19
C MET A 137 16.12 -26.88 -26.69
N GLU A 138 15.62 -28.12 -26.66
CA GLU A 138 16.35 -29.32 -26.25
C GLU A 138 17.55 -29.60 -27.15
N VAL A 139 17.41 -29.46 -28.47
CA VAL A 139 18.54 -29.56 -29.42
C VAL A 139 19.61 -28.53 -29.09
N GLN A 140 19.20 -27.30 -28.79
CA GLN A 140 20.14 -26.24 -28.37
C GLN A 140 20.80 -26.54 -27.02
N CYS A 141 20.19 -27.34 -26.14
CA CYS A 141 20.81 -27.76 -24.87
C CYS A 141 21.93 -28.79 -25.05
N ARG A 142 21.88 -29.61 -26.11
CA ARG A 142 22.84 -30.69 -26.38
C ARG A 142 24.04 -30.27 -27.24
N GLN A 143 23.85 -29.39 -28.21
CA GLN A 143 24.91 -28.97 -29.13
C GLN A 143 25.71 -27.81 -28.53
N GLN A 144 27.04 -27.93 -28.35
CA GLN A 144 27.87 -26.84 -27.79
C GLN A 144 29.07 -26.45 -28.67
N THR A 145 29.44 -27.24 -29.68
CA THR A 145 30.79 -27.23 -30.25
C THR A 145 30.88 -26.97 -31.77
N GLN A 146 29.78 -26.64 -32.45
CA GLN A 146 29.82 -26.41 -33.91
C GLN A 146 30.13 -24.94 -34.29
N PRO A 147 30.91 -24.69 -35.36
CA PRO A 147 31.15 -23.34 -35.89
C PRO A 147 29.85 -22.74 -36.46
N GLY A 148 29.56 -21.47 -36.14
CA GLY A 148 28.31 -20.78 -36.52
C GLY A 148 27.17 -20.89 -35.51
N PHE A 149 27.31 -21.77 -34.53
CA PHE A 149 26.34 -22.01 -33.44
C PHE A 149 25.92 -20.75 -32.66
N PRO A 150 26.81 -19.79 -32.31
CA PRO A 150 26.40 -18.59 -31.56
C PRO A 150 25.40 -17.70 -32.30
N LEU A 151 25.62 -17.46 -33.60
CA LEU A 151 24.74 -16.61 -34.42
C LEU A 151 23.36 -17.25 -34.62
N LEU A 152 23.33 -18.57 -34.82
CA LEU A 152 22.10 -19.34 -34.90
C LEU A 152 21.29 -19.21 -33.61
N ARG A 153 21.94 -19.40 -32.45
CA ARG A 153 21.30 -19.24 -31.13
C ARG A 153 20.72 -17.85 -30.93
N GLU A 154 21.46 -16.80 -31.26
CA GLU A 154 20.95 -15.42 -31.13
C GLU A 154 19.73 -15.17 -32.03
N THR A 155 19.77 -15.68 -33.25
CA THR A 155 18.65 -15.58 -34.21
C THR A 155 17.42 -16.32 -33.66
N LEU A 156 17.58 -17.57 -33.23
CA LEU A 156 16.51 -18.36 -32.63
C LEU A 156 15.93 -17.67 -31.38
N LEU A 157 16.78 -17.22 -30.45
CA LEU A 157 16.36 -16.49 -29.26
C LEU A 157 15.54 -15.23 -29.61
N GLY A 158 16.00 -14.49 -30.62
CA GLY A 158 15.27 -13.35 -31.19
C GLY A 158 13.88 -13.72 -31.66
N LYS A 159 13.79 -14.72 -32.54
CA LYS A 159 12.53 -15.14 -33.18
C LYS A 159 11.55 -15.78 -32.21
N VAL A 160 12.03 -16.62 -31.28
CA VAL A 160 11.19 -17.27 -30.27
C VAL A 160 10.52 -16.22 -29.37
N VAL A 161 11.30 -15.32 -28.77
CA VAL A 161 10.72 -14.36 -27.81
C VAL A 161 9.88 -13.28 -28.50
N ALA A 162 10.23 -12.87 -29.73
CA ALA A 162 9.49 -11.87 -30.49
C ALA A 162 8.34 -12.44 -31.34
N LEU A 163 8.05 -13.74 -31.25
CA LEU A 163 7.06 -14.41 -32.09
C LEU A 163 5.67 -13.74 -32.02
N PRO A 164 5.10 -13.43 -30.84
CA PRO A 164 3.81 -12.74 -30.76
C PRO A 164 3.79 -11.40 -31.48
N ASP A 165 4.88 -10.64 -31.38
CA ASP A 165 4.99 -9.32 -32.01
C ASP A 165 5.10 -9.45 -33.53
N HIS A 166 5.86 -10.43 -34.02
CA HIS A 166 5.97 -10.71 -35.45
C HIS A 166 4.63 -11.13 -36.06
N LEU A 167 3.88 -12.05 -35.43
CA LEU A 167 2.59 -12.50 -35.95
C LEU A 167 1.50 -11.46 -35.75
N GLY A 168 1.44 -10.79 -34.61
CA GLY A 168 0.49 -9.70 -34.36
C GLY A 168 0.61 -8.59 -35.40
N ASN A 169 1.85 -8.20 -35.76
CA ASN A 169 2.09 -7.19 -36.78
C ASN A 169 1.73 -7.65 -38.20
N ARG A 170 1.90 -8.94 -38.51
CA ARG A 170 1.64 -9.51 -39.85
C ARG A 170 0.18 -9.86 -40.08
N LEU A 171 -0.48 -10.45 -39.09
CA LEU A 171 -1.87 -10.92 -39.17
C LEU A 171 -2.88 -9.85 -38.72
N GLN A 172 -2.46 -8.86 -37.93
CA GLN A 172 -3.30 -7.76 -37.44
C GLN A 172 -4.60 -8.26 -36.79
N ARG A 173 -5.76 -8.03 -37.43
CA ARG A 173 -7.08 -8.44 -36.92
C ARG A 173 -7.35 -9.95 -37.08
N GLU A 174 -6.61 -10.63 -37.94
CA GLU A 174 -6.76 -12.07 -38.19
C GLU A 174 -5.78 -12.91 -37.35
N ASN A 175 -5.23 -12.34 -36.27
CA ASN A 175 -4.27 -13.04 -35.44
C ASN A 175 -4.90 -14.28 -34.76
N LEU A 176 -4.10 -15.34 -34.60
CA LEU A 176 -4.55 -16.57 -33.96
C LEU A 176 -4.38 -16.49 -32.44
N ALA A 177 -5.19 -17.26 -31.72
CA ALA A 177 -5.25 -17.23 -30.26
C ALA A 177 -3.89 -17.57 -29.62
N GLU A 178 -3.16 -18.52 -30.20
CA GLU A 178 -1.86 -18.99 -29.77
C GLU A 178 -0.78 -17.90 -29.81
N PHE A 179 -0.97 -16.86 -30.63
CA PHE A 179 0.00 -15.79 -30.83
C PHE A 179 -0.30 -14.52 -30.02
N PHE A 180 -1.38 -14.49 -29.24
CA PHE A 180 -1.52 -13.43 -28.24
C PHE A 180 -0.45 -13.61 -27.17
N PRO A 181 0.23 -12.53 -26.73
CA PRO A 181 1.30 -12.63 -25.74
C PRO A 181 0.89 -13.42 -24.50
N GLN A 182 -0.33 -13.23 -24.00
CA GLN A 182 -0.79 -13.93 -22.79
C GLN A 182 -0.82 -15.44 -22.96
N ASN A 183 -1.22 -15.93 -24.14
CA ASN A 183 -1.31 -17.36 -24.42
C ASN A 183 0.06 -17.93 -24.79
N TYR A 184 0.81 -17.20 -25.63
CA TYR A 184 2.12 -17.64 -26.09
C TYR A 184 3.13 -17.80 -24.96
N PHE A 185 3.25 -16.82 -24.06
CA PHE A 185 4.24 -16.90 -22.97
C PHE A 185 3.87 -17.93 -21.90
N ARG A 186 2.58 -18.25 -21.74
CA ARG A 186 2.14 -19.40 -20.94
C ARG A 186 2.57 -20.72 -21.57
N LEU A 187 2.31 -20.89 -22.88
CA LEU A 187 2.76 -22.06 -23.65
C LEU A 187 4.28 -22.19 -23.59
N LEU A 188 5.02 -21.10 -23.83
CA LEU A 188 6.47 -21.08 -23.73
C LEU A 188 6.96 -21.50 -22.34
N GLY A 189 6.25 -21.11 -21.28
CA GLY A 189 6.50 -21.59 -19.92
C GLY A 189 6.36 -23.11 -19.79
N GLU A 190 5.31 -23.71 -20.38
CA GLU A 190 5.11 -25.17 -20.40
C GLU A 190 6.23 -25.89 -21.18
N GLU A 191 6.58 -25.37 -22.36
CA GLU A 191 7.66 -25.91 -23.19
C GLU A 191 9.00 -25.85 -22.44
N VAL A 192 9.29 -24.76 -21.72
CA VAL A 192 10.49 -24.65 -20.89
C VAL A 192 10.51 -25.71 -19.78
N VAL A 193 9.37 -25.97 -19.12
CA VAL A 193 9.30 -27.04 -18.09
C VAL A 193 9.63 -28.40 -18.70
N GLN A 194 9.07 -28.71 -19.88
CA GLN A 194 9.36 -29.96 -20.58
C GLN A 194 10.85 -30.09 -20.92
N VAL A 195 11.49 -29.02 -21.41
CA VAL A 195 12.93 -29.03 -21.71
C VAL A 195 13.77 -29.25 -20.45
N LEU A 196 13.40 -28.61 -19.32
CA LEU A 196 14.14 -28.80 -18.07
C LEU A 196 14.03 -30.23 -17.54
N GLN A 197 12.88 -30.88 -17.73
CA GLN A 197 12.71 -32.32 -17.45
C GLN A 197 13.58 -33.17 -18.38
N ALA A 198 13.55 -32.92 -19.69
CA ALA A 198 14.37 -33.65 -20.65
C ALA A 198 15.89 -33.49 -20.37
N VAL A 199 16.32 -32.30 -19.96
CA VAL A 199 17.70 -32.05 -19.52
C VAL A 199 18.02 -32.84 -18.25
N ALA A 200 17.10 -32.91 -17.28
CA ALA A 200 17.28 -33.73 -16.09
C ALA A 200 17.40 -35.22 -16.44
N ASP A 201 16.51 -35.76 -17.27
CA ASP A 201 16.54 -37.15 -17.73
C ASP A 201 17.85 -37.47 -18.48
N SER A 202 18.30 -36.55 -19.34
CA SER A 202 19.55 -36.68 -20.09
C SER A 202 20.77 -36.73 -19.16
N LEU A 203 20.81 -35.86 -18.14
CA LEU A 203 21.86 -35.86 -17.12
C LEU A 203 21.84 -37.13 -16.26
N GLN A 204 20.64 -37.64 -15.94
CA GLN A 204 20.49 -38.92 -15.24
C GLN A 204 20.99 -40.10 -16.09
N GLY A 205 20.82 -40.01 -17.42
CA GLY A 205 21.38 -40.95 -18.40
C GLY A 205 22.88 -40.77 -18.69
N GLY A 206 23.58 -39.85 -18.03
CA GLY A 206 25.01 -39.61 -18.20
C GLY A 206 25.40 -38.82 -19.45
N LEU A 207 24.45 -38.14 -20.08
CA LEU A 207 24.69 -37.27 -21.24
C LEU A 207 24.85 -35.82 -20.79
N ASP A 208 25.86 -35.12 -21.33
CA ASP A 208 26.07 -33.70 -21.05
C ASP A 208 24.96 -32.84 -21.66
N SER A 209 24.47 -31.86 -20.90
CA SER A 209 23.42 -30.92 -21.33
C SER A 209 23.60 -29.56 -20.67
N SER A 210 23.26 -28.48 -21.39
CA SER A 210 23.34 -27.10 -20.90
C SER A 210 22.00 -26.41 -20.93
N VAL A 211 21.67 -25.67 -19.87
CA VAL A 211 20.45 -24.87 -19.74
C VAL A 211 20.61 -23.43 -20.24
N SER A 212 21.75 -23.09 -20.86
CA SER A 212 22.10 -21.69 -21.16
C SER A 212 21.13 -21.02 -22.13
N PHE A 213 20.66 -21.76 -23.14
CA PHE A 213 19.71 -21.24 -24.11
C PHE A 213 18.35 -20.98 -23.46
N VAL A 214 17.89 -21.90 -22.61
CA VAL A 214 16.65 -21.77 -21.84
C VAL A 214 16.73 -20.57 -20.88
N ALA A 215 17.87 -20.38 -20.21
CA ALA A 215 18.12 -19.23 -19.35
C ALA A 215 18.04 -17.89 -20.10
N GLN A 216 18.53 -17.86 -21.35
CA GLN A 216 18.44 -16.68 -22.22
C GLN A 216 17.00 -16.41 -22.67
N VAL A 217 16.24 -17.46 -23.03
CA VAL A 217 14.81 -17.35 -23.39
C VAL A 217 14.00 -16.79 -22.22
N LEU A 218 14.15 -17.39 -21.04
CA LEU A 218 13.54 -16.92 -19.79
C LEU A 218 13.90 -15.46 -19.51
N GLY A 219 15.20 -15.14 -19.51
CA GLY A 219 15.67 -13.79 -19.21
C GLY A 219 15.13 -12.75 -20.19
N LYS A 220 15.13 -13.05 -21.49
CA LYS A 220 14.65 -12.11 -22.51
C LYS A 220 13.13 -11.92 -22.46
N ALA A 221 12.37 -12.98 -22.18
CA ALA A 221 10.93 -12.89 -21.96
C ALA A 221 10.58 -12.00 -20.75
N CYS A 222 11.29 -12.16 -19.62
CA CYS A 222 11.10 -11.32 -18.44
C CYS A 222 11.47 -9.84 -18.73
N VAL A 223 12.55 -9.58 -19.49
CA VAL A 223 12.91 -8.20 -19.89
C VAL A 223 11.84 -7.56 -20.78
N HIS A 224 11.11 -8.34 -21.58
CA HIS A 224 9.97 -7.88 -22.37
C HIS A 224 8.68 -7.67 -21.53
N GLY A 225 8.75 -7.79 -20.19
CA GLY A 225 7.62 -7.60 -19.30
C GLY A 225 6.64 -8.78 -19.24
N ARG A 226 7.08 -9.98 -19.64
CA ARG A 226 6.26 -11.20 -19.74
C ARG A 226 6.50 -12.19 -18.60
N GLN A 227 7.07 -11.69 -17.49
CA GLN A 227 7.41 -12.52 -16.34
C GLN A 227 6.16 -13.12 -15.68
N GLN A 228 5.03 -12.41 -15.63
CA GLN A 228 3.81 -12.89 -14.98
C GLN A 228 3.24 -14.13 -15.69
N GLU A 229 3.14 -14.08 -17.02
CA GLU A 229 2.57 -15.16 -17.82
C GLU A 229 3.50 -16.38 -17.87
N MET A 230 4.81 -16.14 -18.03
CA MET A 230 5.79 -17.22 -18.12
C MET A 230 6.06 -17.87 -16.75
N LEU A 231 6.36 -17.08 -15.72
CA LEU A 231 6.67 -17.60 -14.38
C LEU A 231 5.42 -18.11 -13.65
N GLY A 232 4.24 -17.57 -13.95
CA GLY A 232 2.97 -18.08 -13.42
C GLY A 232 2.68 -19.53 -13.79
N VAL A 233 3.27 -20.04 -14.88
CA VAL A 233 3.23 -21.46 -15.25
C VAL A 233 4.47 -22.21 -14.78
N LEU A 234 5.65 -21.61 -14.98
CA LEU A 234 6.93 -22.23 -14.66
C LEU A 234 7.06 -22.55 -13.17
N VAL A 235 6.78 -21.58 -12.29
CA VAL A 235 7.05 -21.71 -10.84
C VAL A 235 6.22 -22.79 -10.18
N PRO A 236 4.89 -22.90 -10.37
CA PRO A 236 4.11 -23.98 -9.77
C PRO A 236 4.59 -25.37 -10.21
N ARG A 237 4.95 -25.54 -11.49
CA ARG A 237 5.44 -26.83 -12.01
C ARG A 237 6.82 -27.18 -11.46
N LEU A 238 7.75 -26.23 -11.45
CA LEU A 238 9.08 -26.44 -10.87
C LEU A 238 9.02 -26.65 -9.35
N ALA A 239 8.07 -26.01 -8.65
CA ALA A 239 7.87 -26.22 -7.22
C ALA A 239 7.56 -27.70 -6.91
N VAL A 240 6.70 -28.34 -7.72
CA VAL A 240 6.38 -29.77 -7.60
C VAL A 240 7.59 -30.63 -7.95
N LEU A 241 8.25 -30.38 -9.09
CA LEU A 241 9.38 -31.20 -9.55
C LEU A 241 10.58 -31.15 -8.59
N THR A 242 10.79 -30.03 -7.91
CA THR A 242 11.92 -29.84 -7.00
C THR A 242 11.68 -30.37 -5.59
N GLN A 243 10.44 -30.67 -5.17
CA GLN A 243 10.13 -31.14 -3.81
C GLN A 243 10.85 -32.46 -3.46
N GLY A 244 11.00 -33.38 -4.43
CA GLY A 244 11.60 -34.70 -4.20
C GLY A 244 12.88 -34.98 -4.99
N SER A 245 13.40 -34.03 -5.77
CA SER A 245 14.53 -34.27 -6.67
C SER A 245 15.62 -33.21 -6.58
N TYR A 246 16.77 -33.59 -6.01
CA TYR A 246 17.98 -32.75 -5.98
C TYR A 246 18.52 -32.47 -7.38
N LEU A 247 18.32 -33.38 -8.34
CA LEU A 247 18.71 -33.17 -9.73
C LEU A 247 17.94 -31.99 -10.33
N HIS A 248 16.61 -31.98 -10.18
CA HIS A 248 15.77 -30.88 -10.65
C HIS A 248 16.11 -29.56 -9.94
N GLN A 249 16.40 -29.58 -8.65
CA GLN A 249 16.90 -28.39 -7.93
C GLN A 249 18.20 -27.87 -8.56
N ARG A 250 19.18 -28.74 -8.81
CA ARG A 250 20.45 -28.36 -9.44
C ARG A 250 20.26 -27.81 -10.85
N VAL A 251 19.35 -28.39 -11.63
CA VAL A 251 18.97 -27.88 -12.96
C VAL A 251 18.39 -26.46 -12.84
N CYS A 252 17.49 -26.22 -11.88
CA CYS A 252 16.95 -24.88 -11.61
C CYS A 252 18.04 -23.89 -11.18
N TRP A 253 18.96 -24.28 -10.30
CA TRP A 253 20.08 -23.43 -9.89
C TRP A 253 20.95 -23.06 -11.08
N ARG A 254 21.29 -24.04 -11.94
CA ARG A 254 22.05 -23.77 -13.16
C ARG A 254 21.30 -22.87 -14.14
N LEU A 255 19.98 -23.00 -14.24
CA LEU A 255 19.15 -22.15 -15.08
C LEU A 255 19.28 -20.69 -14.65
N VAL A 256 19.08 -20.39 -13.37
CA VAL A 256 19.14 -19.00 -12.86
C VAL A 256 20.57 -18.47 -12.79
N GLU A 257 21.57 -19.32 -12.55
CA GLU A 257 23.00 -18.93 -12.62
C GLU A 257 23.43 -18.50 -14.03
N GLN A 258 22.77 -19.00 -15.07
CA GLN A 258 23.07 -18.71 -16.48
C GLN A 258 22.18 -17.60 -17.08
N VAL A 259 21.29 -16.99 -16.29
CA VAL A 259 20.52 -15.81 -16.72
C VAL A 259 21.48 -14.64 -16.93
N PRO A 260 21.44 -13.93 -18.08
CA PRO A 260 22.27 -12.76 -18.31
C PRO A 260 22.05 -11.65 -17.27
N ASP A 261 23.11 -10.96 -16.85
CA ASP A 261 23.03 -9.92 -15.81
C ASP A 261 22.00 -8.81 -16.13
N ARG A 262 21.82 -8.47 -17.41
CA ARG A 262 20.81 -7.50 -17.88
C ARG A 262 19.36 -7.94 -17.62
N ALA A 263 19.12 -9.25 -17.51
CA ALA A 263 17.82 -9.85 -17.28
C ALA A 263 17.62 -10.32 -15.82
N MET A 264 18.71 -10.42 -15.05
CA MET A 264 18.71 -10.94 -13.68
C MET A 264 17.65 -10.27 -12.79
N GLU A 265 17.50 -8.95 -12.89
CA GLU A 265 16.50 -8.22 -12.12
C GLU A 265 15.08 -8.65 -12.46
N ALA A 266 14.69 -8.63 -13.74
CA ALA A 266 13.34 -8.97 -14.16
C ALA A 266 12.96 -10.42 -13.81
N VAL A 267 13.92 -11.35 -13.92
CA VAL A 267 13.73 -12.76 -13.54
C VAL A 267 13.55 -12.89 -12.03
N LEU A 268 14.41 -12.27 -11.22
CA LEU A 268 14.33 -12.37 -9.76
C LEU A 268 13.08 -11.69 -9.20
N THR A 269 12.70 -10.51 -9.71
CA THR A 269 11.44 -9.86 -9.34
C THR A 269 10.27 -10.78 -9.62
N GLY A 270 10.19 -11.34 -10.84
CA GLY A 270 9.10 -12.24 -11.20
C GLY A 270 9.10 -13.56 -10.42
N LEU A 271 10.25 -14.09 -10.04
CA LEU A 271 10.34 -15.30 -9.20
C LEU A 271 9.85 -15.03 -7.78
N VAL A 272 10.19 -13.88 -7.19
CA VAL A 272 9.68 -13.46 -5.87
C VAL A 272 8.16 -13.22 -5.93
N GLU A 273 7.64 -12.67 -7.04
CA GLU A 273 6.20 -12.49 -7.25
C GLU A 273 5.44 -13.81 -7.39
N ALA A 274 6.02 -14.79 -8.08
CA ALA A 274 5.33 -16.04 -8.42
C ALA A 274 5.50 -17.18 -7.40
N THR A 275 6.45 -17.08 -6.46
CA THR A 275 6.76 -18.18 -5.51
C THR A 275 5.87 -18.16 -4.26
N PRO A 276 5.25 -19.29 -3.89
CA PRO A 276 4.50 -19.40 -2.64
C PRO A 276 5.45 -19.75 -1.49
N GLY A 277 6.15 -18.75 -0.95
CA GLY A 277 6.96 -18.89 0.27
C GLY A 277 8.46 -19.15 0.04
N PRO A 278 9.25 -19.09 1.13
CA PRO A 278 10.71 -19.11 1.08
C PRO A 278 11.30 -20.47 0.68
N GLU A 279 10.62 -21.57 0.99
CA GLU A 279 11.09 -22.93 0.70
C GLU A 279 11.17 -23.20 -0.80
N VAL A 280 10.12 -22.82 -1.53
CA VAL A 280 10.07 -22.96 -2.99
C VAL A 280 11.16 -22.08 -3.60
N LEU A 281 11.24 -20.82 -3.18
CA LEU A 281 12.25 -19.88 -3.67
C LEU A 281 13.68 -20.41 -3.42
N SER A 282 13.93 -21.03 -2.25
CA SER A 282 15.20 -21.66 -1.92
C SER A 282 15.52 -22.87 -2.81
N ARG A 283 14.54 -23.72 -3.10
CA ARG A 283 14.74 -24.86 -4.03
C ARG A 283 15.03 -24.41 -5.46
N LEU A 284 14.45 -23.29 -5.90
CA LEU A 284 14.64 -22.77 -7.26
C LEU A 284 15.94 -21.96 -7.42
N LEU A 285 16.32 -21.15 -6.44
CA LEU A 285 17.47 -20.24 -6.53
C LEU A 285 18.76 -20.79 -5.91
N GLY A 286 18.66 -21.72 -4.95
CA GLY A 286 19.82 -22.21 -4.22
C GLY A 286 20.59 -21.07 -3.53
N ASN A 287 21.90 -21.02 -3.71
CA ASN A 287 22.78 -19.97 -3.16
C ASN A 287 23.19 -18.92 -4.21
N LEU A 288 22.30 -18.62 -5.17
CA LEU A 288 22.56 -17.64 -6.25
C LEU A 288 23.06 -16.29 -5.74
N VAL A 289 22.45 -15.77 -4.67
CA VAL A 289 22.80 -14.47 -4.07
C VAL A 289 24.20 -14.42 -3.47
N VAL A 290 24.81 -15.57 -3.18
CA VAL A 290 26.21 -15.64 -2.71
C VAL A 290 27.18 -15.71 -3.90
N LYS A 291 26.75 -16.31 -5.01
CA LYS A 291 27.59 -16.55 -6.20
C LYS A 291 27.59 -15.39 -7.18
N ASN A 292 26.51 -14.63 -7.27
CA ASN A 292 26.34 -13.55 -8.25
C ASN A 292 26.04 -12.21 -7.55
N LYS A 293 26.96 -11.24 -7.72
CA LYS A 293 26.86 -9.89 -7.11
C LYS A 293 25.63 -9.10 -7.59
N LYS A 294 25.20 -9.28 -8.85
CA LYS A 294 23.99 -8.63 -9.37
C LYS A 294 22.75 -9.20 -8.71
N ALA A 295 22.66 -10.53 -8.57
CA ALA A 295 21.56 -11.18 -7.86
C ALA A 295 21.53 -10.77 -6.38
N GLN A 296 22.69 -10.71 -5.72
CA GLN A 296 22.84 -10.19 -4.37
C GLN A 296 22.25 -8.78 -4.27
N PHE A 297 22.74 -7.84 -5.08
CA PHE A 297 22.28 -6.44 -5.07
C PHE A 297 20.77 -6.31 -5.33
N VAL A 298 20.22 -7.09 -6.26
CA VAL A 298 18.77 -7.05 -6.55
C VAL A 298 17.98 -7.51 -5.32
N MET A 299 18.31 -8.67 -4.76
CA MET A 299 17.54 -9.29 -3.67
C MET A 299 17.73 -8.57 -2.33
N THR A 300 18.93 -8.07 -2.03
CA THR A 300 19.23 -7.45 -0.72
C THR A 300 19.08 -5.94 -0.71
N ARG A 301 19.08 -5.27 -1.88
CA ARG A 301 18.94 -3.80 -1.96
C ARG A 301 17.80 -3.34 -2.85
N LYS A 302 17.82 -3.69 -4.14
CA LYS A 302 16.87 -3.08 -5.09
C LYS A 302 15.41 -3.39 -4.76
N LEU A 303 15.11 -4.65 -4.46
CA LEU A 303 13.75 -5.10 -4.15
C LEU A 303 13.25 -4.57 -2.79
N LEU A 304 14.14 -4.38 -1.80
CA LEU A 304 13.77 -3.99 -0.44
C LEU A 304 13.72 -2.47 -0.21
N PHE A 305 14.57 -1.71 -0.89
CA PHE A 305 14.71 -0.27 -0.63
C PHE A 305 14.15 0.60 -1.76
N LEU A 306 14.31 0.18 -3.02
CA LEU A 306 13.99 0.99 -4.19
C LEU A 306 12.62 0.68 -4.81
N GLN A 307 12.01 -0.46 -4.44
CA GLN A 307 10.75 -0.92 -5.01
C GLN A 307 9.72 -1.25 -3.92
N SER A 308 8.87 -0.29 -3.55
CA SER A 308 7.76 -0.49 -2.60
C SER A 308 6.60 -1.35 -3.15
N ARG A 309 6.85 -2.18 -4.17
CA ARG A 309 5.85 -3.02 -4.84
C ARG A 309 5.68 -4.39 -4.21
N LEU A 310 6.63 -4.86 -3.39
CA LEU A 310 6.50 -6.17 -2.78
C LEU A 310 5.40 -6.15 -1.71
N THR A 311 4.51 -7.11 -1.82
CA THR A 311 3.50 -7.38 -0.79
C THR A 311 4.16 -8.07 0.42
N THR A 312 3.47 -8.07 1.56
CA THR A 312 3.92 -8.77 2.77
C THR A 312 4.33 -10.24 2.54
N PRO A 313 3.57 -11.10 1.83
CA PRO A 313 3.99 -12.48 1.55
C PRO A 313 5.23 -12.58 0.65
N MET A 314 5.43 -11.62 -0.26
CA MET A 314 6.64 -11.57 -1.10
C MET A 314 7.88 -11.22 -0.26
N LEU A 315 7.74 -10.28 0.69
CA LEU A 315 8.80 -9.97 1.65
C LEU A 315 9.16 -11.19 2.52
N GLN A 316 8.16 -11.90 3.03
CA GLN A 316 8.37 -13.14 3.80
C GLN A 316 9.07 -14.22 2.95
N SER A 317 8.70 -14.35 1.68
CA SER A 317 9.34 -15.30 0.77
C SER A 317 10.82 -14.95 0.51
N LEU A 318 11.12 -13.68 0.23
CA LEU A 318 12.48 -13.21 -0.03
C LEU A 318 13.38 -13.27 1.21
N LEU A 319 12.92 -12.73 2.34
CA LEU A 319 13.71 -12.68 3.57
C LEU A 319 13.83 -14.05 4.22
N GLY A 320 12.77 -14.87 4.16
CA GLY A 320 12.84 -16.27 4.55
C GLY A 320 13.81 -17.07 3.67
N TYR A 321 13.89 -16.79 2.37
CA TYR A 321 14.91 -17.36 1.48
C TYR A 321 16.32 -17.04 1.98
N LEU A 322 16.62 -15.81 2.38
CA LEU A 322 17.93 -15.47 2.95
C LEU A 322 18.20 -16.20 4.28
N ALA A 323 17.15 -16.51 5.04
CA ALA A 323 17.24 -17.19 6.33
C ALA A 323 17.49 -18.71 6.24
N MET A 324 17.12 -19.36 5.13
CA MET A 324 17.05 -20.82 5.07
C MET A 324 18.41 -21.55 5.07
N ASP A 325 19.49 -20.92 4.62
CA ASP A 325 20.82 -21.57 4.47
C ASP A 325 21.92 -20.75 5.12
N SER A 326 22.84 -21.42 5.80
CA SER A 326 23.91 -20.80 6.59
C SER A 326 24.81 -19.86 5.78
N GLN A 327 24.99 -20.08 4.47
CA GLN A 327 25.79 -19.21 3.60
C GLN A 327 25.06 -17.89 3.26
N ARG A 328 23.72 -17.88 3.32
CA ARG A 328 22.89 -16.70 3.03
C ARG A 328 22.58 -15.88 4.28
N ARG A 329 22.56 -16.49 5.46
CA ARG A 329 22.21 -15.81 6.73
C ARG A 329 23.04 -14.56 7.05
N PRO A 330 24.36 -14.48 6.76
CA PRO A 330 25.10 -13.23 6.94
C PRO A 330 24.53 -12.06 6.12
N LEU A 331 23.98 -12.34 4.93
CA LEU A 331 23.30 -11.32 4.10
C LEU A 331 22.00 -10.85 4.75
N LEU A 332 21.25 -11.73 5.43
CA LEU A 332 20.04 -11.34 6.16
C LEU A 332 20.36 -10.36 7.29
N LEU A 333 21.40 -10.64 8.08
CA LEU A 333 21.83 -9.74 9.14
C LEU A 333 22.32 -8.41 8.59
N GLN A 334 23.09 -8.42 7.50
CA GLN A 334 23.50 -7.20 6.79
C GLN A 334 22.28 -6.40 6.32
N VAL A 335 21.28 -7.06 5.73
CA VAL A 335 20.02 -6.44 5.29
C VAL A 335 19.30 -5.79 6.47
N LEU A 336 19.19 -6.45 7.62
CA LEU A 336 18.56 -5.86 8.81
C LEU A 336 19.26 -4.57 9.24
N LYS A 337 20.60 -4.57 9.27
CA LYS A 337 21.39 -3.38 9.64
C LYS A 337 21.13 -2.22 8.67
N GLU A 338 21.24 -2.46 7.36
CA GLU A 338 20.97 -1.45 6.32
C GLU A 338 19.51 -0.95 6.37
N LEU A 339 18.56 -1.85 6.66
CA LEU A 339 17.15 -1.49 6.84
C LEU A 339 16.94 -0.61 8.07
N LEU A 340 17.55 -0.92 9.22
CA LEU A 340 17.44 -0.11 10.44
C LEU A 340 18.08 1.28 10.27
N GLU A 341 19.23 1.36 9.62
CA GLU A 341 19.87 2.64 9.28
C GLU A 341 18.95 3.53 8.42
N THR A 342 18.36 2.94 7.37
CA THR A 342 17.43 3.67 6.49
C THR A 342 16.12 4.00 7.21
N TRP A 343 15.61 3.07 8.02
CA TRP A 343 14.38 3.22 8.79
C TRP A 343 14.49 4.31 9.86
N GLY A 344 15.67 4.47 10.47
CA GLY A 344 15.94 5.46 11.50
C GLY A 344 16.45 6.82 10.98
N SER A 345 16.76 6.93 9.69
CA SER A 345 17.28 8.17 9.11
C SER A 345 16.23 9.28 9.10
N SER A 346 16.56 10.43 9.70
CA SER A 346 15.69 11.61 9.73
C SER A 346 15.36 12.14 8.33
N SER A 347 16.30 12.07 7.39
CA SER A 347 16.06 12.47 6.00
C SER A 347 15.14 11.49 5.29
N ALA A 348 15.29 10.18 5.53
CA ALA A 348 14.40 9.17 4.97
C ALA A 348 12.97 9.35 5.48
N ILE A 349 12.78 9.60 6.78
CA ILE A 349 11.46 9.84 7.38
C ILE A 349 10.76 11.07 6.76
N ARG A 350 11.51 12.13 6.44
CA ARG A 350 10.97 13.39 5.89
C ARG A 350 10.66 13.32 4.39
N HIS A 351 11.45 12.57 3.62
CA HIS A 351 11.39 12.58 2.15
C HIS A 351 10.86 11.29 1.53
N THR A 352 10.55 10.27 2.32
CA THR A 352 10.03 8.98 1.84
C THR A 352 8.53 8.88 2.06
N PRO A 353 7.73 8.52 1.04
CA PRO A 353 6.30 8.31 1.19
C PRO A 353 5.97 7.27 2.28
N LEU A 354 4.89 7.50 3.02
CA LEU A 354 4.45 6.60 4.10
C LEU A 354 4.33 5.12 3.67
N PRO A 355 3.80 4.77 2.48
CA PRO A 355 3.77 3.37 2.04
C PRO A 355 5.15 2.70 1.97
N GLN A 356 6.18 3.43 1.57
CA GLN A 356 7.55 2.91 1.53
C GLN A 356 8.16 2.82 2.93
N GLN A 357 7.84 3.75 3.85
CA GLN A 357 8.24 3.61 5.25
C GLN A 357 7.58 2.40 5.92
N ARG A 358 6.31 2.13 5.61
CA ARG A 358 5.59 0.92 6.05
C ARG A 358 6.27 -0.34 5.52
N HIS A 359 6.62 -0.36 4.23
CA HIS A 359 7.33 -1.47 3.60
C HIS A 359 8.66 -1.78 4.29
N VAL A 360 9.50 -0.77 4.54
CA VAL A 360 10.77 -0.94 5.27
C VAL A 360 10.53 -1.45 6.69
N SER A 361 9.51 -0.93 7.39
CA SER A 361 9.15 -1.39 8.74
C SER A 361 8.76 -2.87 8.74
N LYS A 362 7.93 -3.33 7.78
CA LYS A 362 7.59 -4.75 7.60
C LYS A 362 8.83 -5.60 7.34
N ALA A 363 9.73 -5.15 6.47
CA ALA A 363 10.97 -5.86 6.17
C ALA A 363 11.88 -6.01 7.42
N VAL A 364 12.01 -4.97 8.25
CA VAL A 364 12.72 -5.02 9.53
C VAL A 364 12.13 -6.11 10.43
N LEU A 365 10.81 -6.10 10.64
CA LEU A 365 10.13 -7.08 11.50
C LEU A 365 10.29 -8.52 10.99
N ILE A 366 10.15 -8.74 9.68
CA ILE A 366 10.33 -10.07 9.05
C ILE A 366 11.78 -10.54 9.19
N CYS A 367 12.77 -9.66 8.99
CA CYS A 367 14.18 -10.00 9.24
C CYS A 367 14.40 -10.47 10.68
N LEU A 368 13.88 -9.72 11.66
CA LEU A 368 14.00 -10.05 13.08
C LEU A 368 13.32 -11.37 13.45
N ALA A 369 12.16 -11.66 12.86
CA ALA A 369 11.46 -12.93 13.06
C ALA A 369 12.31 -14.14 12.59
N HIS A 370 13.17 -13.96 11.59
CA HIS A 370 14.01 -15.02 11.01
C HIS A 370 15.42 -15.16 11.62
N LEU A 371 15.89 -14.16 12.37
CA LEU A 371 17.21 -14.21 13.02
C LEU A 371 17.18 -15.13 14.25
N ARG A 372 18.31 -15.83 14.47
CA ARG A 372 18.49 -16.73 15.62
C ARG A 372 19.17 -15.99 16.76
N GLU A 373 18.94 -16.44 17.99
CA GLU A 373 19.56 -15.90 19.21
C GLU A 373 21.09 -15.65 19.14
N PRO A 374 21.95 -16.54 18.61
CA PRO A 374 23.38 -16.26 18.50
C PRO A 374 23.70 -15.05 17.60
N GLU A 375 23.00 -14.90 16.48
CA GLU A 375 23.23 -13.79 15.54
C GLU A 375 22.79 -12.45 16.13
N LEU A 376 21.71 -12.46 16.92
CA LEU A 376 21.22 -11.30 17.66
C LEU A 376 22.19 -10.92 18.78
N ARG A 377 22.72 -11.90 19.52
CA ARG A 377 23.67 -11.67 20.62
C ARG A 377 24.93 -10.96 20.15
N ASP A 378 25.49 -11.39 19.01
CA ASP A 378 26.74 -10.84 18.47
C ASP A 378 26.58 -9.39 17.97
N SER A 379 25.36 -8.96 17.63
CA SER A 379 25.06 -7.64 17.06
C SER A 379 24.13 -6.78 17.93
N ARG A 380 23.87 -7.21 19.17
CA ARG A 380 22.86 -6.64 20.07
C ARG A 380 23.01 -5.13 20.27
N ASP A 381 24.20 -4.69 20.67
CA ASP A 381 24.44 -3.28 21.03
C ASP A 381 24.28 -2.35 19.82
N GLU A 382 24.73 -2.81 18.64
CA GLU A 382 24.62 -2.07 17.38
C GLU A 382 23.17 -1.96 16.90
N LEU A 383 22.41 -3.06 16.99
CA LEU A 383 20.99 -3.08 16.63
C LEU A 383 20.15 -2.23 17.58
N LEU A 384 20.42 -2.29 18.89
CA LEU A 384 19.75 -1.45 19.89
C LEU A 384 20.08 0.03 19.70
N ALA A 385 21.35 0.38 19.45
CA ALA A 385 21.74 1.77 19.19
C ALA A 385 21.04 2.34 17.93
N SER A 386 21.04 1.58 16.84
CA SER A 386 20.35 1.96 15.59
C SER A 386 18.84 2.08 15.79
N MET A 387 18.23 1.15 16.52
CA MET A 387 16.81 1.21 16.87
C MET A 387 16.50 2.47 17.69
N MET A 388 17.21 2.73 18.79
CA MET A 388 16.95 3.88 19.67
C MET A 388 17.09 5.21 18.93
N ALA A 389 18.12 5.34 18.07
CA ALA A 389 18.29 6.51 17.23
C ALA A 389 17.09 6.70 16.27
N GLY A 390 16.63 5.61 15.64
CA GLY A 390 15.48 5.67 14.73
C GLY A 390 14.16 5.94 15.42
N VAL A 391 13.93 5.37 16.60
CA VAL A 391 12.73 5.60 17.42
C VAL A 391 12.64 7.06 17.82
N LYS A 392 13.75 7.66 18.28
CA LYS A 392 13.81 9.09 18.58
C LYS A 392 13.34 9.92 17.37
N CYS A 393 13.96 9.72 16.20
CA CYS A 393 13.60 10.47 14.99
C CYS A 393 12.14 10.26 14.54
N ARG A 394 11.56 9.08 14.78
CA ARG A 394 10.15 8.80 14.42
C ARG A 394 9.17 9.40 15.39
N LEU A 395 9.45 9.36 16.70
CA LEU A 395 8.62 9.98 17.72
C LEU A 395 8.60 11.51 17.60
N ASP A 396 9.72 12.10 17.15
CA ASP A 396 9.82 13.52 16.83
C ASP A 396 8.98 13.94 15.59
N SER A 397 8.41 12.99 14.85
CA SER A 397 7.58 13.30 13.67
C SER A 397 6.22 13.88 14.05
N SER A 398 5.81 14.93 13.34
CA SER A 398 4.47 15.52 13.48
C SER A 398 3.34 14.60 12.99
N LEU A 399 3.64 13.60 12.15
CA LEU A 399 2.66 12.68 11.56
C LEU A 399 2.34 11.49 12.50
N PRO A 400 1.08 11.32 12.94
CA PRO A 400 0.69 10.18 13.81
C PRO A 400 1.04 8.80 13.24
N PRO A 401 0.82 8.50 11.95
CA PRO A 401 1.18 7.19 11.39
C PRO A 401 2.68 6.88 11.46
N VAL A 402 3.55 7.89 11.37
CA VAL A 402 5.01 7.72 11.45
C VAL A 402 5.43 7.40 12.89
N ARG A 403 4.84 8.09 13.87
CA ARG A 403 5.05 7.79 15.29
C ARG A 403 4.57 6.39 15.65
N CYS A 404 3.40 5.98 15.15
CA CYS A 404 2.87 4.63 15.34
C CYS A 404 3.84 3.54 14.84
N LEU A 405 4.37 3.69 13.61
CA LEU A 405 5.42 2.79 13.10
C LEU A 405 6.64 2.73 14.04
N GLY A 406 7.07 3.89 14.56
CA GLY A 406 8.17 3.97 15.52
C GLY A 406 7.89 3.19 16.80
N MET A 407 6.71 3.38 17.40
CA MET A 407 6.29 2.72 18.63
C MET A 407 6.19 1.20 18.45
N VAL A 408 5.41 0.73 17.48
CA VAL A 408 5.18 -0.72 17.26
C VAL A 408 6.50 -1.45 16.97
N VAL A 409 7.34 -0.91 16.09
CA VAL A 409 8.62 -1.55 15.74
C VAL A 409 9.58 -1.56 16.94
N ALA A 410 9.60 -0.51 17.75
CA ALA A 410 10.42 -0.44 18.96
C ALA A 410 10.04 -1.50 20.00
N GLU A 411 8.73 -1.67 20.24
CA GLU A 411 8.22 -2.70 21.16
C GLU A 411 8.66 -4.10 20.71
N VAL A 412 8.48 -4.40 19.43
CA VAL A 412 8.86 -5.69 18.85
C VAL A 412 10.37 -5.92 18.92
N ILE A 413 11.19 -4.94 18.51
CA ILE A 413 12.65 -5.07 18.55
C ILE A 413 13.14 -5.24 19.98
N SER A 414 12.67 -4.40 20.91
CA SER A 414 13.07 -4.47 22.32
C SER A 414 12.74 -5.84 22.91
N ALA A 415 11.54 -6.37 22.67
CA ALA A 415 11.12 -7.68 23.15
C ALA A 415 11.96 -8.83 22.56
N ARG A 416 12.42 -8.71 21.31
CA ARG A 416 13.21 -9.77 20.64
C ARG A 416 14.71 -9.70 20.93
N ILE A 417 15.30 -8.50 21.07
CA ILE A 417 16.74 -8.32 21.26
C ILE A 417 17.13 -8.28 22.74
N HIS A 418 16.24 -7.77 23.61
CA HIS A 418 16.49 -7.65 25.04
C HIS A 418 15.29 -8.14 25.86
N PRO A 419 14.99 -9.46 25.86
CA PRO A 419 13.86 -10.02 26.60
C PRO A 419 13.97 -9.84 28.12
N GLU A 420 15.20 -9.80 28.65
CA GLU A 420 15.48 -9.57 30.08
C GLU A 420 15.38 -8.10 30.51
N GLY A 421 15.16 -7.18 29.56
CA GLY A 421 15.08 -5.74 29.83
C GLY A 421 13.67 -5.30 30.24
N PRO A 422 13.52 -4.07 30.78
CA PRO A 422 12.18 -3.52 31.01
C PRO A 422 11.42 -3.46 29.66
N PRO A 423 10.19 -3.98 29.59
CA PRO A 423 9.44 -3.99 28.35
C PRO A 423 9.09 -2.56 27.96
N LEU A 424 9.46 -2.19 26.73
CA LEU A 424 9.00 -0.94 26.13
C LEU A 424 7.51 -1.13 25.82
N LYS A 425 6.65 -0.24 26.35
CA LYS A 425 5.20 -0.25 26.09
C LYS A 425 4.71 1.17 25.89
N PHE A 426 4.16 1.42 24.72
CA PHE A 426 3.57 2.68 24.30
C PHE A 426 2.05 2.58 24.26
N GLN A 427 1.41 3.74 24.21
CA GLN A 427 -0.04 3.85 24.00
C GLN A 427 -0.26 4.40 22.59
N TYR A 428 -0.96 3.63 21.76
CA TYR A 428 -1.38 4.02 20.42
C TYR A 428 -2.73 3.40 20.09
N GLU A 429 -3.42 3.97 19.09
CA GLU A 429 -4.67 3.40 18.59
C GLU A 429 -4.37 2.12 17.82
N GLU A 430 -5.02 1.02 18.20
CA GLU A 430 -4.95 -0.25 17.48
C GLU A 430 -5.77 -0.15 16.18
N ASP A 431 -5.06 -0.15 15.06
CA ASP A 431 -5.58 -0.08 13.70
C ASP A 431 -5.14 -1.32 12.88
N GLU A 432 -5.69 -1.48 11.67
CA GLU A 432 -5.36 -2.62 10.80
C GLU A 432 -3.84 -2.75 10.55
N LEU A 433 -3.12 -1.62 10.47
CA LEU A 433 -1.68 -1.59 10.20
C LEU A 433 -0.86 -2.05 11.41
N SER A 434 -1.16 -1.56 12.62
CA SER A 434 -0.47 -1.97 13.85
C SER A 434 -0.70 -3.45 14.14
N LEU A 435 -1.93 -3.95 13.96
CA LEU A 435 -2.23 -5.38 14.06
C LEU A 435 -1.45 -6.21 13.03
N GLU A 436 -1.36 -5.77 11.78
CA GLU A 436 -0.56 -6.44 10.75
C GLU A 436 0.93 -6.49 11.13
N LEU A 437 1.49 -5.39 11.64
CA LEU A 437 2.90 -5.32 12.04
C LEU A 437 3.21 -6.24 13.22
N LEU A 438 2.34 -6.26 14.24
CA LEU A 438 2.48 -7.15 15.39
C LEU A 438 2.41 -8.63 14.96
N ALA A 439 1.53 -8.97 14.01
CA ALA A 439 1.44 -10.34 13.49
C ALA A 439 2.76 -10.80 12.82
N LEU A 440 3.50 -9.92 12.16
CA LEU A 440 4.78 -10.23 11.53
C LEU A 440 5.91 -10.55 12.51
N ALA A 441 5.78 -10.11 13.77
CA ALA A 441 6.75 -10.37 14.82
C ALA A 441 6.66 -11.81 15.37
N SER A 442 5.51 -12.47 15.20
CA SER A 442 5.27 -13.81 15.71
C SER A 442 5.94 -14.88 14.83
N PRO A 443 6.73 -15.82 15.40
CA PRO A 443 7.29 -16.93 14.63
C PRO A 443 6.16 -17.82 14.12
N GLN A 444 5.95 -17.87 12.81
CA GLN A 444 5.06 -18.86 12.20
C GLN A 444 5.69 -20.26 12.38
N PRO A 445 4.95 -21.25 12.91
CA PRO A 445 5.47 -22.60 13.07
C PRO A 445 5.80 -23.21 11.70
N VAL A 446 7.04 -23.68 11.56
CA VAL A 446 7.52 -24.39 10.38
C VAL A 446 6.91 -25.79 10.38
N GLY A 447 5.90 -26.07 9.56
CA GLY A 447 5.47 -27.45 9.29
C GLY A 447 4.04 -27.66 8.77
N ASN A 448 3.97 -28.11 7.52
CA ASN A 448 2.94 -28.94 6.87
C ASN A 448 1.57 -28.34 6.48
N GLY A 449 1.43 -28.14 5.16
CA GLY A 449 0.41 -28.81 4.33
C GLY A 449 -1.07 -28.69 4.72
N ALA A 450 -1.82 -27.93 3.92
CA ALA A 450 -3.24 -28.04 3.61
C ALA A 450 -4.15 -28.87 4.56
N SER A 451 -5.08 -28.19 5.23
CA SER A 451 -6.48 -28.63 5.31
C SER A 451 -7.38 -27.44 5.63
N GLU A 452 -8.37 -27.23 4.76
CA GLU A 452 -9.53 -26.40 5.04
C GLU A 452 -10.45 -27.07 6.07
N ALA A 453 -11.25 -26.20 6.71
CA ALA A 453 -12.54 -26.41 7.34
C ALA A 453 -12.59 -26.96 8.78
N GLY A 454 -13.33 -26.23 9.64
CA GLY A 454 -14.07 -26.82 10.76
C GLY A 454 -13.96 -26.10 12.11
N THR A 455 -14.82 -25.10 12.29
CA THR A 455 -15.42 -24.59 13.54
C THR A 455 -15.13 -25.34 14.87
N SER A 456 -14.73 -24.60 15.92
CA SER A 456 -15.47 -24.57 17.20
C SER A 456 -14.93 -23.47 18.14
N LEU A 457 -15.82 -22.57 18.56
CA LEU A 457 -15.61 -21.56 19.59
C LEU A 457 -15.91 -22.15 20.97
N VAL A 458 -15.01 -21.98 21.94
CA VAL A 458 -15.33 -21.97 23.37
C VAL A 458 -14.48 -20.88 24.04
N PRO A 459 -15.07 -19.98 24.85
CA PRO A 459 -14.34 -18.91 25.54
C PRO A 459 -13.74 -19.44 26.85
N ALA A 460 -12.47 -19.10 27.10
CA ALA A 460 -11.79 -19.37 28.37
C ALA A 460 -11.62 -18.07 29.17
N THR A 461 -11.95 -18.19 30.44
CA THR A 461 -12.10 -17.16 31.47
C THR A 461 -10.78 -16.86 32.18
N ALA A 462 -10.68 -15.62 32.67
CA ALA A 462 -9.95 -15.15 33.86
C ALA A 462 -8.41 -15.03 33.84
N GLU A 463 -7.94 -13.78 33.92
CA GLU A 463 -6.62 -13.37 34.41
C GLU A 463 -6.55 -13.43 35.95
N PRO A 464 -5.35 -13.63 36.55
CA PRO A 464 -5.12 -13.63 38.00
C PRO A 464 -4.78 -12.23 38.54
N PRO A 465 -5.04 -11.93 39.83
CA PRO A 465 -4.57 -10.69 40.46
C PRO A 465 -3.18 -10.84 41.09
N ALA A 466 -2.47 -9.71 41.06
CA ALA A 466 -1.10 -9.51 41.53
C ALA A 466 -1.01 -9.36 43.06
N GLU A 467 0.10 -9.87 43.61
CA GLU A 467 0.58 -9.71 44.97
C GLU A 467 1.33 -8.37 45.13
N THR A 468 1.20 -7.74 46.30
CA THR A 468 2.04 -6.63 46.78
C THR A 468 2.78 -7.00 48.07
N PRO A 469 3.90 -6.34 48.38
CA PRO A 469 4.94 -6.89 49.25
C PRO A 469 4.90 -6.41 50.72
N THR A 470 5.62 -7.23 51.49
CA THR A 470 6.09 -7.18 52.89
C THR A 470 6.49 -5.83 53.50
N GLU A 471 6.16 -5.66 54.79
CA GLU A 471 7.00 -4.96 55.79
C GLU A 471 7.11 -5.78 57.08
N ILE A 472 8.32 -5.79 57.65
CA ILE A 472 8.74 -6.43 58.91
C ILE A 472 9.09 -5.29 59.90
N VAL A 473 8.86 -5.53 61.21
CA VAL A 473 9.63 -5.11 62.43
C VAL A 473 8.61 -4.99 63.58
N ASP A 474 8.43 -6.01 64.42
CA ASP A 474 9.16 -6.36 65.66
C ASP A 474 8.80 -5.53 66.92
N GLY A 475 8.49 -6.25 68.00
CA GLY A 475 8.91 -5.89 69.36
C GLY A 475 7.86 -5.44 70.40
N GLY A 476 7.45 -6.37 71.28
CA GLY A 476 7.36 -6.11 72.72
C GLY A 476 5.98 -6.22 73.42
N GLY A 477 5.77 -7.30 74.18
CA GLY A 477 4.74 -7.40 75.24
C GLY A 477 5.13 -6.64 76.54
N PRO A 478 4.57 -6.94 77.75
CA PRO A 478 3.68 -8.06 78.10
C PRO A 478 2.53 -7.77 79.12
N GLN A 479 1.65 -8.79 79.28
CA GLN A 479 0.98 -9.26 80.51
C GLN A 479 -0.01 -8.35 81.29
N ALA A 480 -1.26 -8.82 81.45
CA ALA A 480 -1.68 -9.62 82.62
C ALA A 480 -3.21 -9.89 82.65
N GLN A 481 -3.58 -11.17 82.87
CA GLN A 481 -4.65 -11.67 83.77
C GLN A 481 -6.13 -11.24 83.48
N LEU A 482 -7.17 -12.07 83.48
CA LEU A 482 -7.50 -13.36 84.13
C LEU A 482 -8.83 -13.88 83.52
N ALA A 483 -8.98 -15.21 83.43
CA ALA A 483 -10.20 -16.05 83.53
C ALA A 483 -11.54 -15.53 82.93
N GLY A 484 -12.28 -16.24 82.07
CA GLY A 484 -12.32 -17.65 81.72
C GLY A 484 -13.79 -17.98 81.39
N SER A 485 -14.05 -18.73 80.33
CA SER A 485 -15.15 -19.71 80.21
C SER A 485 -15.18 -20.23 78.78
N ASP A 486 -14.96 -21.54 78.66
CA ASP A 486 -15.02 -22.31 77.44
C ASP A 486 -16.43 -22.28 76.83
N SER A 487 -16.50 -21.97 75.55
CA SER A 487 -17.47 -22.56 74.65
C SER A 487 -16.83 -22.67 73.26
N GLU A 488 -16.22 -23.84 73.02
CA GLU A 488 -15.84 -24.30 71.68
C GLU A 488 -17.12 -24.47 70.85
N LEU A 489 -17.34 -23.57 69.89
CA LEU A 489 -18.12 -23.81 68.69
C LEU A 489 -17.34 -23.20 67.52
N ASP A 490 -16.68 -24.09 66.80
CA ASP A 490 -15.88 -23.84 65.61
C ASP A 490 -16.81 -23.37 64.47
N SER A 491 -16.86 -22.06 64.27
CA SER A 491 -17.62 -21.39 63.20
C SER A 491 -16.79 -20.22 62.69
N ASP A 492 -15.79 -20.52 61.87
CA ASP A 492 -14.95 -19.59 61.11
C ASP A 492 -15.74 -18.82 60.02
N ASP A 493 -16.75 -18.04 60.45
CA ASP A 493 -17.33 -16.95 59.65
C ASP A 493 -16.75 -15.62 60.16
N GLU A 494 -15.44 -15.42 59.97
CA GLU A 494 -14.71 -14.21 60.33
C GLU A 494 -14.93 -13.05 59.33
N PHE A 495 -16.19 -12.80 58.94
CA PHE A 495 -16.57 -11.52 58.33
C PHE A 495 -17.98 -11.12 58.78
N VAL A 496 -18.08 -10.56 59.98
CA VAL A 496 -19.21 -9.71 60.34
C VAL A 496 -19.14 -8.47 59.44
N PRO A 497 -20.18 -8.15 58.64
CA PRO A 497 -20.20 -6.90 57.89
C PRO A 497 -19.95 -5.74 58.84
N TYR A 498 -19.02 -4.85 58.51
CA TYR A 498 -18.74 -3.67 59.31
C TYR A 498 -20.05 -2.91 59.59
N ASP A 499 -20.20 -2.44 60.83
CA ASP A 499 -21.33 -1.60 61.21
C ASP A 499 -21.24 -0.25 60.50
N MET A 500 -21.93 -0.16 59.36
CA MET A 500 -22.10 1.06 58.55
C MET A 500 -23.09 2.04 59.20
N SER A 501 -23.51 1.86 60.47
CA SER A 501 -24.39 2.83 61.16
C SER A 501 -23.71 4.18 61.42
N GLY A 502 -22.38 4.23 61.32
CA GLY A 502 -21.59 5.46 61.29
C GLY A 502 -21.42 6.07 59.89
N ASP A 503 -21.78 5.34 58.83
CA ASP A 503 -21.71 5.85 57.46
C ASP A 503 -22.85 6.83 57.26
N ARG A 504 -22.50 8.12 57.33
CA ARG A 504 -23.37 9.15 56.79
C ARG A 504 -23.53 8.91 55.30
N GLU A 505 -24.77 8.81 54.83
CA GLU A 505 -25.09 9.02 53.41
C GLU A 505 -24.26 10.22 52.91
N LEU A 506 -23.37 9.98 51.94
CA LEU A 506 -22.63 11.02 51.26
C LEU A 506 -23.67 11.96 50.66
N LYS A 507 -23.90 13.09 51.33
CA LYS A 507 -24.81 14.12 50.86
C LYS A 507 -24.17 14.67 49.60
N SER A 508 -24.59 14.17 48.44
CA SER A 508 -24.16 14.66 47.13
C SER A 508 -24.07 16.18 47.18
N SER A 509 -22.86 16.71 47.09
CA SER A 509 -22.66 18.16 47.21
C SER A 509 -23.57 18.88 46.21
N LYS A 510 -24.35 19.86 46.71
CA LYS A 510 -25.33 20.55 45.87
C LYS A 510 -24.58 21.33 44.78
N ALA A 511 -24.95 21.09 43.52
CA ALA A 511 -24.34 21.79 42.39
C ALA A 511 -24.39 23.31 42.59
N PRO A 512 -23.29 24.04 42.36
CA PRO A 512 -23.25 25.49 42.54
C PRO A 512 -24.30 26.20 41.67
N ALA A 513 -24.83 27.33 42.16
CA ALA A 513 -25.88 28.08 41.46
C ALA A 513 -25.31 29.26 40.66
N TYR A 514 -24.14 29.77 41.05
CA TYR A 514 -23.49 30.92 40.42
C TYR A 514 -22.13 30.57 39.84
N VAL A 515 -21.75 31.24 38.74
CA VAL A 515 -20.45 31.04 38.08
C VAL A 515 -19.28 31.39 38.99
N ARG A 516 -19.43 32.38 39.89
CA ARG A 516 -18.42 32.74 40.90
C ARG A 516 -18.15 31.62 41.89
N ASP A 517 -19.20 30.95 42.35
CA ASP A 517 -19.09 29.78 43.25
C ASP A 517 -18.31 28.64 42.58
N CYS A 518 -18.47 28.47 41.25
CA CYS A 518 -17.68 27.50 40.48
C CYS A 518 -16.21 27.91 40.38
N VAL A 519 -15.89 29.19 40.16
CA VAL A 519 -14.51 29.69 40.14
C VAL A 519 -13.84 29.38 41.48
N GLU A 520 -14.48 29.76 42.59
CA GLU A 520 -13.98 29.51 43.95
C GLU A 520 -13.83 28.02 44.25
N ALA A 521 -14.83 27.21 43.88
CA ALA A 521 -14.77 25.76 44.08
C ALA A 521 -13.62 25.11 43.29
N LEU A 522 -13.38 25.55 42.05
CA LEU A 522 -12.32 24.97 41.21
C LEU A 522 -10.91 25.39 41.65
N THR A 523 -10.75 26.58 42.23
CA THR A 523 -9.45 27.09 42.71
C THR A 523 -9.11 26.64 44.12
N THR A 524 -10.07 26.70 45.04
CA THR A 524 -9.80 26.73 46.49
C THR A 524 -10.43 25.57 47.26
N SER A 525 -11.37 24.81 46.66
CA SER A 525 -12.02 23.68 47.35
C SER A 525 -11.06 22.49 47.54
N GLU A 526 -10.97 22.01 48.77
CA GLU A 526 -10.39 20.71 49.15
C GLU A 526 -11.45 19.59 49.07
N ASP A 527 -12.74 19.94 49.08
CA ASP A 527 -13.85 19.01 48.87
C ASP A 527 -13.90 18.57 47.39
N VAL A 528 -13.57 17.30 47.16
CA VAL A 528 -13.52 16.64 45.85
C VAL A 528 -14.91 16.57 45.21
N GLU A 529 -15.95 16.25 45.98
CA GLU A 529 -17.30 16.13 45.45
C GLU A 529 -17.80 17.50 44.97
N ARG A 530 -17.54 18.55 45.76
CA ARG A 530 -17.89 19.92 45.40
C ARG A 530 -17.13 20.39 44.15
N TRP A 531 -15.85 20.07 44.06
CA TRP A 531 -15.02 20.39 42.90
C TRP A 531 -15.54 19.71 41.63
N GLU A 532 -15.89 18.42 41.72
CA GLU A 532 -16.41 17.64 40.59
C GLU A 532 -17.82 18.11 40.18
N ALA A 533 -18.70 18.38 41.15
CA ALA A 533 -20.03 18.93 40.90
C ALA A 533 -19.95 20.32 40.23
N ALA A 534 -18.99 21.16 40.65
CA ALA A 534 -18.75 22.45 40.03
C ALA A 534 -18.31 22.32 38.56
N LEU A 535 -17.37 21.42 38.26
CA LEU A 535 -16.90 21.17 36.89
C LEU A 535 -18.03 20.68 35.97
N ARG A 536 -18.87 19.76 36.44
CA ARG A 536 -20.01 19.24 35.66
C ARG A 536 -21.10 20.28 35.42
N ALA A 537 -21.35 21.15 36.39
CA ALA A 537 -22.40 22.18 36.28
C ALA A 537 -21.97 23.40 35.43
N LEU A 538 -20.66 23.63 35.27
CA LEU A 538 -20.10 24.87 34.77
C LEU A 538 -20.56 25.24 33.35
N GLU A 539 -20.50 24.30 32.40
CA GLU A 539 -20.93 24.53 31.00
C GLU A 539 -22.37 25.06 30.96
N GLY A 540 -23.29 24.41 31.68
CA GLY A 540 -24.70 24.79 31.72
C GLY A 540 -24.96 26.10 32.49
N LEU A 541 -24.14 26.45 33.48
CA LEU A 541 -24.25 27.73 34.20
C LEU A 541 -23.80 28.91 33.32
N VAL A 542 -22.71 28.73 32.57
CA VAL A 542 -22.15 29.76 31.69
C VAL A 542 -23.17 30.26 30.67
N TYR A 543 -23.90 29.33 30.01
CA TYR A 543 -24.94 29.69 29.05
C TYR A 543 -26.21 30.26 29.69
N ARG A 544 -26.54 29.85 30.93
CA ARG A 544 -27.74 30.34 31.64
C ARG A 544 -27.59 31.77 32.15
N SER A 545 -26.38 32.18 32.51
CA SER A 545 -26.11 33.51 33.07
C SER A 545 -25.01 34.27 32.32
N PRO A 546 -25.22 34.65 31.04
CA PRO A 546 -24.16 35.23 30.20
C PRO A 546 -23.63 36.58 30.71
N THR A 547 -24.46 37.39 31.36
CA THR A 547 -24.04 38.66 31.96
C THR A 547 -23.09 38.47 33.14
N ALA A 548 -23.44 37.57 34.08
CA ALA A 548 -22.59 37.24 35.20
C ALA A 548 -21.28 36.57 34.76
N THR A 549 -21.34 35.70 33.74
CA THR A 549 -20.14 35.08 33.17
C THR A 549 -19.18 36.12 32.60
N ARG A 550 -19.68 37.17 31.95
CA ARG A 550 -18.81 38.25 31.41
C ARG A 550 -18.02 38.96 32.51
N GLU A 551 -18.50 39.06 33.72
CA GLU A 551 -17.74 39.72 34.79
C GLU A 551 -16.47 38.94 35.19
N VAL A 552 -16.48 37.61 35.01
CA VAL A 552 -15.41 36.70 35.44
C VAL A 552 -14.83 35.85 34.30
N SER A 553 -15.12 36.19 33.04
CA SER A 553 -14.82 35.34 31.87
C SER A 553 -13.32 35.05 31.71
N VAL A 554 -12.47 36.07 31.85
CA VAL A 554 -11.01 35.94 31.73
C VAL A 554 -10.42 35.16 32.90
N GLU A 555 -10.92 35.40 34.12
CA GLU A 555 -10.50 34.67 35.32
C GLU A 555 -10.87 33.19 35.22
N LEU A 556 -12.10 32.89 34.81
CA LEU A 556 -12.59 31.54 34.60
C LEU A 556 -11.81 30.83 33.47
N ALA A 557 -11.51 31.53 32.37
CA ALA A 557 -10.68 30.98 31.30
C ALA A 557 -9.26 30.64 31.79
N LYS A 558 -8.67 31.49 32.63
CA LYS A 558 -7.38 31.24 33.28
C LYS A 558 -7.44 30.00 34.18
N VAL A 559 -8.47 29.88 35.03
CA VAL A 559 -8.66 28.71 35.90
C VAL A 559 -8.77 27.44 35.07
N LEU A 560 -9.62 27.43 34.04
CA LEU A 560 -9.85 26.25 33.19
C LEU A 560 -8.61 25.83 32.40
N LEU A 561 -7.81 26.79 31.91
CA LEU A 561 -6.59 26.49 31.16
C LEU A 561 -5.47 25.85 32.00
N HIS A 562 -5.45 26.15 33.30
CA HIS A 562 -4.49 25.60 34.28
C HIS A 562 -5.10 24.49 35.14
N LEU A 563 -6.36 24.09 34.86
CA LEU A 563 -7.03 23.09 35.66
C LEU A 563 -6.44 21.72 35.37
N GLU A 564 -5.80 21.16 36.39
CA GLU A 564 -5.28 19.80 36.43
C GLU A 564 -6.29 18.86 37.10
N GLU A 565 -6.23 17.59 36.71
CA GLU A 565 -7.11 16.56 37.23
C GLU A 565 -6.69 16.17 38.65
N LYS A 566 -7.48 16.57 39.65
CA LYS A 566 -7.22 16.23 41.06
C LYS A 566 -7.63 14.80 41.42
N THR A 567 -8.60 14.24 40.70
CA THR A 567 -9.20 12.91 40.92
C THR A 567 -9.65 12.30 39.60
N CYS A 568 -9.77 10.97 39.50
CA CYS A 568 -10.13 10.25 38.27
C CYS A 568 -11.59 10.51 37.83
N VAL A 569 -11.84 11.69 37.28
CA VAL A 569 -13.17 12.12 36.82
C VAL A 569 -13.37 11.65 35.39
N VAL A 570 -14.39 10.80 35.19
CA VAL A 570 -14.71 10.28 33.85
C VAL A 570 -14.98 11.45 32.88
N GLY A 571 -14.14 11.56 31.85
CA GLY A 571 -14.27 12.60 30.83
C GLY A 571 -13.84 14.01 31.27
N PHE A 572 -12.97 14.13 32.27
CA PHE A 572 -12.43 15.41 32.77
C PHE A 572 -12.00 16.37 31.66
N ALA A 573 -11.12 15.91 30.75
CA ALA A 573 -10.60 16.74 29.66
C ALA A 573 -11.72 17.30 28.77
N GLY A 574 -12.75 16.49 28.48
CA GLY A 574 -13.90 16.91 27.69
C GLY A 574 -14.78 17.92 28.43
N LEU A 575 -15.00 17.74 29.74
CA LEU A 575 -15.76 18.70 30.57
C LEU A 575 -15.05 20.05 30.64
N ARG A 576 -13.75 20.03 30.92
CA ARG A 576 -12.90 21.23 30.98
C ARG A 576 -12.91 22.00 29.65
N GLN A 577 -12.70 21.28 28.53
CA GLN A 577 -12.68 21.90 27.20
C GLN A 577 -14.04 22.50 26.84
N ARG A 578 -15.15 21.78 27.07
CA ARG A 578 -16.50 22.31 26.80
C ARG A 578 -16.82 23.55 27.63
N ALA A 579 -16.45 23.56 28.91
CA ALA A 579 -16.61 24.73 29.76
C ALA A 579 -15.80 25.93 29.23
N LEU A 580 -14.55 25.70 28.80
CA LEU A 580 -13.69 26.75 28.27
C LEU A 580 -14.20 27.29 26.91
N VAL A 581 -14.74 26.42 26.06
CA VAL A 581 -15.45 26.80 24.83
C VAL A 581 -16.69 27.63 25.16
N ALA A 582 -17.52 27.20 26.11
CA ALA A 582 -18.73 27.93 26.51
C ALA A 582 -18.42 29.35 27.01
N VAL A 583 -17.35 29.52 27.79
CA VAL A 583 -16.88 30.83 28.26
C VAL A 583 -16.43 31.69 27.07
N THR A 584 -15.67 31.10 26.15
CA THR A 584 -15.20 31.77 24.92
C THR A 584 -16.37 32.19 24.02
N VAL A 585 -17.44 31.40 23.90
CA VAL A 585 -18.64 31.74 23.11
C VAL A 585 -19.47 32.85 23.76
N THR A 586 -19.45 32.95 25.09
CA THR A 586 -20.21 33.93 25.88
C THR A 586 -19.57 35.32 25.85
N ASP A 587 -18.24 35.38 25.84
CA ASP A 587 -17.44 36.60 25.84
C ASP A 587 -16.23 36.53 24.87
N PRO A 588 -16.49 36.44 23.55
CA PRO A 588 -15.50 36.05 22.55
C PRO A 588 -14.28 36.95 22.41
N ALA A 589 -14.45 38.28 22.44
CA ALA A 589 -13.32 39.19 22.22
C ALA A 589 -12.28 39.10 23.36
N ARG A 590 -12.70 39.33 24.62
CA ARG A 590 -11.77 39.33 25.77
C ARG A 590 -11.14 37.98 26.03
N VAL A 591 -11.90 36.89 25.87
CA VAL A 591 -11.37 35.54 26.10
C VAL A 591 -10.44 35.12 24.96
N ALA A 592 -10.74 35.44 23.71
CA ALA A 592 -9.82 35.19 22.59
C ALA A 592 -8.52 35.99 22.72
N ASP A 593 -8.60 37.27 23.11
CA ASP A 593 -7.41 38.10 23.35
C ASP A 593 -6.54 37.50 24.48
N TYR A 594 -7.17 37.02 25.56
CA TYR A 594 -6.47 36.30 26.62
C TYR A 594 -5.80 35.03 26.08
N LEU A 595 -6.56 34.11 25.47
CA LEU A 595 -6.04 32.82 25.01
C LEU A 595 -4.91 32.97 23.97
N THR A 596 -5.06 33.87 23.01
CA THR A 596 -4.03 34.13 21.99
C THR A 596 -2.78 34.76 22.58
N SER A 597 -2.90 35.61 23.60
CA SER A 597 -1.72 36.10 24.35
C SER A 597 -1.01 34.98 25.12
N GLN A 598 -1.76 34.03 25.70
CA GLN A 598 -1.18 32.93 26.47
C GLN A 598 -0.48 31.90 25.59
N PHE A 599 -0.91 31.75 24.33
CA PHE A 599 -0.24 30.85 23.37
C PHE A 599 1.26 31.17 23.21
N TYR A 600 1.63 32.45 23.20
CA TYR A 600 3.02 32.92 23.07
C TYR A 600 3.75 33.15 24.41
N ALA A 601 3.12 32.87 25.55
CA ALA A 601 3.73 33.09 26.86
C ALA A 601 4.72 31.97 27.26
N LEU A 602 5.69 32.31 28.11
CA LEU A 602 6.80 31.43 28.53
C LEU A 602 6.36 30.18 29.30
N ASN A 603 5.35 30.29 30.18
CA ASN A 603 5.05 29.27 31.20
C ASN A 603 3.92 28.32 30.81
N TYR A 604 3.88 27.89 29.55
CA TYR A 604 2.87 26.95 29.05
C TYR A 604 3.50 25.71 28.42
N SER A 605 2.86 24.56 28.62
CA SER A 605 3.21 23.31 27.94
C SER A 605 2.70 23.31 26.49
N LEU A 606 3.33 22.51 25.63
CA LEU A 606 2.86 22.31 24.25
C LEU A 606 1.40 21.79 24.22
N ARG A 607 1.03 20.91 25.17
CA ARG A 607 -0.36 20.42 25.31
C ARG A 607 -1.35 21.55 25.57
N GLN A 608 -1.03 22.49 26.46
CA GLN A 608 -1.89 23.65 26.71
C GLN A 608 -1.98 24.57 25.49
N ARG A 609 -0.88 24.77 24.76
CA ARG A 609 -0.90 25.53 23.50
C ARG A 609 -1.80 24.89 22.44
N MET A 610 -1.79 23.55 22.33
CA MET A 610 -2.74 22.83 21.47
C MET A 610 -4.18 23.02 21.95
N ASP A 611 -4.44 22.92 23.25
CA ASP A 611 -5.79 23.11 23.82
C ASP A 611 -6.32 24.52 23.55
N ILE A 612 -5.46 25.55 23.62
CA ILE A 612 -5.81 26.93 23.23
C ILE A 612 -6.31 26.98 21.78
N LEU A 613 -5.55 26.40 20.84
CA LEU A 613 -5.91 26.39 19.42
C LEU A 613 -7.22 25.62 19.15
N ASP A 614 -7.41 24.51 19.86
CA ASP A 614 -8.61 23.67 19.76
C ASP A 614 -9.86 24.42 20.28
N VAL A 615 -9.76 25.03 21.45
CA VAL A 615 -10.82 25.85 22.04
C VAL A 615 -11.20 27.01 21.13
N LEU A 616 -10.22 27.75 20.60
CA LEU A 616 -10.49 28.87 19.68
C LEU A 616 -11.23 28.39 18.43
N THR A 617 -10.83 27.24 17.87
CA THR A 617 -11.49 26.65 16.71
C THR A 617 -12.91 26.22 17.03
N LEU A 618 -13.12 25.49 18.13
CA LEU A 618 -14.45 25.00 18.54
C LEU A 618 -15.40 26.15 18.88
N ALA A 619 -14.92 27.19 19.56
CA ALA A 619 -15.71 28.38 19.87
C ALA A 619 -16.09 29.15 18.58
N ALA A 620 -15.16 29.30 17.64
CA ALA A 620 -15.45 29.90 16.33
C ALA A 620 -16.49 29.09 15.54
N GLN A 621 -16.43 27.76 15.62
CA GLN A 621 -17.44 26.88 15.00
C GLN A 621 -18.83 27.05 15.60
N GLU A 622 -18.92 27.23 16.92
CA GLU A 622 -20.21 27.47 17.57
C GLU A 622 -20.77 28.86 17.24
N LEU A 623 -19.91 29.88 17.16
CA LEU A 623 -20.29 31.25 16.81
C LEU A 623 -20.68 31.44 15.34
N SER A 624 -20.18 30.59 14.44
CA SER A 624 -20.49 30.66 13.00
C SER A 624 -21.78 29.91 12.62
N ARG A 625 -22.28 29.01 13.48
CA ARG A 625 -23.53 28.26 13.26
C ARG A 625 -24.77 29.14 13.45
N PRO A 626 -25.71 29.19 12.49
CA PRO A 626 -26.98 29.88 12.68
C PRO A 626 -27.85 29.18 13.76
N GLY A 627 -28.24 29.90 14.81
CA GLY A 627 -29.37 29.51 15.70
C GLY A 627 -29.07 28.78 17.02
N CYS A 628 -27.83 28.63 17.47
CA CYS A 628 -27.50 27.86 18.68
C CYS A 628 -27.41 28.68 19.98
N LEU A 629 -28.52 29.28 20.43
CA LEU A 629 -28.71 29.56 21.87
C LEU A 629 -30.06 28.99 22.28
N GLY A 630 -30.06 27.68 22.54
CA GLY A 630 -31.26 26.93 22.92
C GLY A 630 -31.01 25.44 23.08
N ARG A 631 -29.90 25.03 23.71
CA ARG A 631 -29.76 23.63 24.14
C ARG A 631 -30.51 23.48 25.47
N ALA A 632 -31.74 22.98 25.42
CA ALA A 632 -32.40 22.46 26.61
C ALA A 632 -31.54 21.32 27.20
N PRO A 633 -31.40 21.21 28.53
CA PRO A 633 -30.61 20.16 29.16
C PRO A 633 -31.28 18.80 28.87
N GLN A 634 -30.55 17.90 28.21
CA GLN A 634 -30.96 16.50 28.09
C GLN A 634 -30.47 15.73 29.33
N PRO A 635 -31.31 14.91 29.99
CA PRO A 635 -30.88 14.01 31.06
C PRO A 635 -30.03 12.87 30.47
N GLY A 636 -28.96 12.51 31.17
CA GLY A 636 -27.94 11.58 30.69
C GLY A 636 -28.39 10.12 30.56
N SER A 637 -27.71 9.40 29.66
CA SER A 637 -27.27 8.02 29.84
C SER A 637 -26.13 7.71 28.85
N PRO A 638 -25.20 6.79 29.14
CA PRO A 638 -24.04 6.50 28.30
C PRO A 638 -24.22 5.22 27.47
N SER A 639 -23.69 5.18 26.25
CA SER A 639 -23.12 3.97 25.64
C SER A 639 -22.21 4.29 24.44
N PRO A 640 -21.17 3.48 24.17
CA PRO A 640 -20.04 3.85 23.30
C PRO A 640 -20.13 3.28 21.87
N ASN A 641 -19.26 3.81 21.00
CA ASN A 641 -18.89 3.36 19.64
C ASN A 641 -19.97 3.37 18.54
N THR A 642 -19.74 4.16 17.48
CA THR A 642 -19.47 3.66 16.10
C THR A 642 -19.35 4.82 15.11
N GLN A 643 -18.39 4.64 14.20
CA GLN A 643 -17.94 5.47 13.08
C GLN A 643 -19.06 5.83 12.09
N CYS A 644 -18.91 6.96 11.40
CA CYS A 644 -19.92 7.52 10.51
C CYS A 644 -19.40 7.55 9.05
N LEU A 645 -20.07 6.80 8.15
CA LEU A 645 -20.14 7.05 6.71
C LEU A 645 -21.59 6.85 6.23
N PRO A 646 -22.01 7.50 5.12
CA PRO A 646 -23.42 7.80 4.86
C PRO A 646 -24.08 6.78 3.91
N ALA A 647 -25.34 6.43 4.17
CA ALA A 647 -26.18 5.73 3.20
C ALA A 647 -27.65 6.17 3.28
N ALA A 648 -28.29 6.07 2.12
CA ALA A 648 -29.53 6.73 1.73
C ALA A 648 -30.83 6.10 2.29
N ALA A 649 -31.87 6.94 2.22
CA ALA A 649 -33.32 6.73 2.32
C ALA A 649 -33.90 5.30 2.31
N ALA A 650 -34.77 5.02 3.29
CA ALA A 650 -36.06 4.35 3.12
C ALA A 650 -36.96 4.56 4.37
N SER A 651 -38.27 4.48 4.16
CA SER A 651 -39.40 5.01 4.93
C SER A 651 -39.99 4.09 6.03
N GLN A 652 -40.22 4.67 7.24
CA GLN A 652 -41.41 4.72 8.16
C GLN A 652 -42.38 3.50 8.34
N PRO A 653 -43.33 3.47 9.33
CA PRO A 653 -43.64 4.40 10.46
C PRO A 653 -43.99 3.75 11.83
N GLY A 654 -44.13 4.58 12.88
CA GLY A 654 -44.72 4.18 14.17
C GLY A 654 -45.02 5.29 15.20
N SER A 655 -45.96 6.19 14.88
CA SER A 655 -46.86 6.97 15.76
C SER A 655 -46.33 7.87 16.91
N ALA A 656 -46.45 9.19 16.72
CA ALA A 656 -46.78 10.14 17.78
C ALA A 656 -47.96 11.02 17.33
N VAL A 657 -49.11 10.88 18.00
CA VAL A 657 -50.37 11.54 17.65
C VAL A 657 -50.36 12.97 18.19
N THR A 658 -50.15 13.96 17.30
CA THR A 658 -50.98 15.18 17.21
C THR A 658 -50.70 15.96 15.91
N SER A 659 -51.80 16.35 15.24
CA SER A 659 -51.95 17.32 14.13
C SER A 659 -51.95 16.84 12.65
N ASP A 660 -52.52 15.66 12.36
CA ASP A 660 -52.67 15.08 11.01
C ASP A 660 -53.65 15.79 10.05
N TRP A 661 -54.63 16.56 10.53
CA TRP A 661 -55.67 17.09 9.62
C TRP A 661 -55.18 18.22 8.69
N ARG A 662 -54.18 19.00 9.10
CA ARG A 662 -53.64 20.09 8.28
C ARG A 662 -52.84 19.55 7.09
N VAL A 663 -52.02 18.54 7.34
CA VAL A 663 -51.23 17.83 6.32
C VAL A 663 -52.16 17.19 5.29
N LEU A 664 -53.22 16.52 5.74
CA LEU A 664 -54.20 15.88 4.85
C LEU A 664 -54.98 16.90 3.98
N VAL A 665 -55.26 18.10 4.50
CA VAL A 665 -55.90 19.17 3.73
C VAL A 665 -54.92 19.75 2.69
N GLU A 666 -53.67 19.99 3.08
CA GLU A 666 -52.63 20.52 2.19
C GLU A 666 -52.30 19.56 1.04
N GLU A 667 -52.32 18.26 1.32
CA GLU A 667 -52.06 17.18 0.38
C GLU A 667 -53.24 16.94 -0.58
N ARG A 668 -54.47 17.15 -0.08
CA ARG A 668 -55.69 17.13 -0.90
C ARG A 668 -55.79 18.36 -1.82
N ILE A 669 -55.27 19.51 -1.40
CA ILE A 669 -55.11 20.71 -2.24
C ILE A 669 -54.01 20.48 -3.29
N ARG A 670 -52.86 19.89 -2.90
CA ARG A 670 -51.76 19.57 -3.83
C ARG A 670 -52.15 18.58 -4.93
N SER A 671 -52.88 17.51 -4.58
CA SER A 671 -53.25 16.45 -5.54
C SER A 671 -54.32 16.87 -6.56
N LYS A 672 -55.08 17.94 -6.28
CA LYS A 672 -56.13 18.46 -7.19
C LYS A 672 -55.73 19.72 -7.96
N THR A 673 -54.54 20.28 -7.73
CA THR A 673 -54.11 21.51 -8.41
C THR A 673 -53.01 21.22 -9.43
N ARG A 674 -53.36 21.11 -10.72
CA ARG A 674 -52.38 21.05 -11.81
C ARG A 674 -51.71 22.42 -11.98
N ARG A 675 -50.56 22.62 -11.32
CA ARG A 675 -49.78 23.87 -11.44
C ARG A 675 -48.80 23.79 -12.61
N ILE A 676 -49.09 24.56 -13.65
CA ILE A 676 -48.11 24.97 -14.66
C ILE A 676 -47.43 26.22 -14.09
N SER A 677 -46.20 26.12 -13.59
CA SER A 677 -45.45 27.31 -13.14
C SER A 677 -43.99 27.24 -13.59
N LYS A 678 -43.61 28.24 -14.40
CA LYS A 678 -42.21 28.63 -14.66
C LYS A 678 -41.47 28.79 -13.33
N GLY A 679 -40.25 28.26 -13.25
CA GLY A 679 -39.44 28.22 -12.02
C GLY A 679 -39.19 29.61 -11.43
N GLY A 680 -39.64 29.81 -10.20
CA GLY A 680 -39.13 30.86 -9.30
C GLY A 680 -37.96 30.33 -8.47
N PRO A 681 -37.03 31.21 -8.01
CA PRO A 681 -35.81 30.78 -7.35
C PRO A 681 -36.14 30.10 -6.02
N ARG A 682 -35.49 28.95 -5.75
CA ARG A 682 -35.53 28.26 -4.46
C ARG A 682 -35.11 29.24 -3.36
N GLN A 683 -36.01 29.57 -2.44
CA GLN A 683 -35.63 30.23 -1.18
C GLN A 683 -34.74 29.27 -0.39
N GLY A 684 -33.45 29.63 -0.24
CA GLY A 684 -32.52 28.95 0.66
C GLY A 684 -32.92 29.13 2.14
N PRO A 685 -32.31 28.37 3.07
CA PRO A 685 -32.59 28.49 4.50
C PRO A 685 -32.40 29.94 4.97
N ALA A 686 -33.28 30.41 5.85
CA ALA A 686 -33.26 31.77 6.40
C ALA A 686 -31.88 32.07 7.01
N GLY A 687 -31.12 32.96 6.35
CA GLY A 687 -29.78 33.34 6.79
C GLY A 687 -29.85 34.22 8.03
N GLY A 688 -29.50 33.66 9.20
CA GLY A 688 -29.20 34.44 10.39
C GLY A 688 -27.79 35.05 10.30
N PRO A 689 -27.55 36.25 10.86
CA PRO A 689 -26.21 36.84 10.90
C PRO A 689 -25.26 35.98 11.73
N SER A 690 -24.06 35.71 11.20
CA SER A 690 -23.00 35.00 11.93
C SER A 690 -22.53 35.85 13.12
N ARG A 691 -22.62 35.31 14.34
CA ARG A 691 -22.09 35.96 15.54
C ARG A 691 -20.57 36.04 15.53
N PHE A 692 -19.92 35.18 14.75
CA PHE A 692 -18.48 35.22 14.55
C PHE A 692 -18.02 36.44 13.73
N SER A 693 -18.90 37.03 12.90
CA SER A 693 -18.51 38.09 11.98
C SER A 693 -17.91 39.33 12.64
N SER A 694 -18.35 39.71 13.84
CA SER A 694 -17.84 40.89 14.55
C SER A 694 -16.57 40.61 15.35
N VAL A 695 -16.23 39.34 15.57
CA VAL A 695 -15.14 38.94 16.47
C VAL A 695 -14.03 38.14 15.77
N ALA A 696 -14.21 37.73 14.51
CA ALA A 696 -13.25 36.92 13.76
C ALA A 696 -11.80 37.44 13.79
N GLY A 697 -11.62 38.76 13.73
CA GLY A 697 -10.30 39.38 13.80
C GLY A 697 -9.55 39.13 15.13
N HIS A 698 -10.26 39.06 16.26
CA HIS A 698 -9.67 38.81 17.60
C HIS A 698 -9.18 37.35 17.73
N PHE A 699 -9.77 36.42 16.98
CA PHE A 699 -9.33 35.03 16.96
C PHE A 699 -8.13 34.83 16.03
N PHE A 700 -8.08 35.57 14.92
CA PHE A 700 -7.15 35.31 13.82
C PHE A 700 -5.84 36.11 13.88
N PHE A 701 -5.90 37.44 13.96
CA PHE A 701 -4.69 38.27 13.80
C PHE A 701 -3.67 38.14 14.93
N PRO A 702 -4.06 38.03 16.22
CA PRO A 702 -3.10 37.84 17.30
C PRO A 702 -2.29 36.55 17.16
N LEU A 703 -2.90 35.48 16.63
CA LEU A 703 -2.22 34.22 16.34
C LEU A 703 -1.17 34.34 15.23
N LEU A 704 -1.35 35.26 14.29
CA LEU A 704 -0.47 35.45 13.13
C LEU A 704 0.68 36.43 13.41
N HIS A 705 0.66 37.21 14.49
CA HIS A 705 1.56 38.34 14.63
C HIS A 705 2.95 38.00 15.22
N HIS A 706 3.09 36.89 15.94
CA HIS A 706 4.30 36.57 16.70
C HIS A 706 4.89 35.19 16.40
N PHE A 707 4.48 34.55 15.29
CA PHE A 707 4.92 33.19 14.96
C PHE A 707 6.42 33.10 14.64
N ASP A 708 7.04 34.21 14.24
CA ASP A 708 8.44 34.33 13.86
C ASP A 708 9.38 34.68 15.03
N ARG A 709 8.83 34.88 16.23
CA ARG A 709 9.60 35.27 17.43
C ARG A 709 9.86 34.05 18.30
N PRO A 710 11.10 33.53 18.38
CA PRO A 710 11.41 32.45 19.29
C PRO A 710 11.31 32.93 20.73
N VAL A 711 10.61 32.16 21.55
CA VAL A 711 10.54 32.32 23.00
C VAL A 711 11.46 31.26 23.61
N VAL A 712 12.02 31.50 24.80
CA VAL A 712 12.86 30.50 25.48
C VAL A 712 12.07 29.18 25.58
N THR A 713 12.62 28.09 25.02
CA THR A 713 12.00 26.75 24.93
C THR A 713 10.71 26.64 24.09
N PHE A 714 10.38 27.63 23.27
CA PHE A 714 9.27 27.58 22.32
C PHE A 714 9.63 28.29 21.00
N ASP A 715 9.90 27.50 19.98
CA ASP A 715 10.32 27.96 18.65
C ASP A 715 9.50 27.26 17.55
N LEU A 716 8.48 27.98 17.07
CA LEU A 716 7.58 27.50 16.02
C LEU A 716 8.28 27.26 14.68
N LEU A 717 9.31 28.04 14.34
CA LEU A 717 10.04 27.92 13.08
C LEU A 717 11.20 26.91 13.17
N GLY A 718 11.61 26.56 14.39
CA GLY A 718 12.61 25.54 14.69
C GLY A 718 11.99 24.18 15.04
N ASP A 719 12.02 23.84 16.32
CA ASP A 719 11.74 22.50 16.83
C ASP A 719 10.23 22.20 17.03
N ASP A 720 9.38 23.23 17.22
CA ASP A 720 7.96 23.06 17.55
C ASP A 720 7.04 22.95 16.32
N GLN A 721 7.48 22.16 15.33
CA GLN A 721 6.82 22.01 14.03
C GLN A 721 5.39 21.47 14.12
N LEU A 722 5.12 20.59 15.09
CA LEU A 722 3.78 20.07 15.36
C LEU A 722 2.83 21.20 15.78
N VAL A 723 3.28 22.13 16.63
CA VAL A 723 2.47 23.29 17.05
C VAL A 723 2.28 24.25 15.90
N LEU A 724 3.32 24.50 15.08
CA LEU A 724 3.21 25.32 13.88
C LEU A 724 2.19 24.74 12.88
N GLY A 725 2.20 23.42 12.68
CA GLY A 725 1.22 22.73 11.84
C GLY A 725 -0.20 22.89 12.38
N ARG A 726 -0.40 22.71 13.71
CA ARG A 726 -1.70 22.92 14.34
C ARG A 726 -2.19 24.36 14.25
N LEU A 727 -1.29 25.33 14.46
CA LEU A 727 -1.56 26.75 14.29
C LEU A 727 -2.02 27.05 12.87
N THR A 728 -1.31 26.52 11.87
CA THR A 728 -1.66 26.72 10.45
C THR A 728 -3.04 26.15 10.12
N HIS A 729 -3.34 24.93 10.57
CA HIS A 729 -4.67 24.34 10.42
C HIS A 729 -5.75 25.17 11.13
N THR A 730 -5.45 25.71 12.30
CA THR A 730 -6.35 26.58 13.08
C THR A 730 -6.64 27.86 12.32
N LEU A 731 -5.62 28.53 11.79
CA LEU A 731 -5.77 29.74 10.96
C LEU A 731 -6.62 29.47 9.71
N GLY A 732 -6.38 28.34 9.02
CA GLY A 732 -7.21 27.88 7.90
C GLY A 732 -8.66 27.65 8.30
N ALA A 733 -8.90 26.98 9.43
CA ALA A 733 -10.25 26.75 9.96
C ALA A 733 -10.96 28.06 10.32
N LEU A 734 -10.27 29.00 11.00
CA LEU A 734 -10.83 30.32 11.32
C LEU A 734 -11.16 31.12 10.06
N MET A 735 -10.31 31.05 9.02
CA MET A 735 -10.60 31.63 7.71
C MET A 735 -11.87 31.03 7.09
N TYR A 736 -11.99 29.69 7.13
CA TYR A 736 -13.18 28.99 6.64
C TYR A 736 -14.45 29.34 7.41
N LEU A 737 -14.35 29.56 8.72
CA LEU A 737 -15.51 29.94 9.54
C LEU A 737 -15.86 31.42 9.39
N ALA A 738 -14.95 32.23 8.86
CA ALA A 738 -15.13 33.66 8.55
C ALA A 738 -15.74 33.91 7.16
N VAL A 739 -16.32 32.91 6.49
CA VAL A 739 -17.05 33.08 5.23
C VAL A 739 -18.11 34.18 5.36
N ASN A 740 -18.21 35.07 4.37
CA ASN A 740 -19.13 36.21 4.33
C ASN A 740 -18.93 37.28 5.41
N THR A 741 -17.80 37.30 6.11
CA THR A 741 -17.46 38.39 7.04
C THR A 741 -16.76 39.54 6.32
N THR A 742 -16.85 40.76 6.86
CA THR A 742 -16.21 41.96 6.27
C THR A 742 -14.69 41.91 6.34
N VAL A 743 -14.13 41.17 7.30
CA VAL A 743 -12.69 41.04 7.53
C VAL A 743 -12.06 39.89 6.72
N ALA A 744 -12.87 39.06 6.06
CA ALA A 744 -12.44 37.88 5.32
C ALA A 744 -11.35 38.18 4.26
N VAL A 745 -11.44 39.30 3.55
CA VAL A 745 -10.44 39.67 2.53
C VAL A 745 -9.08 39.95 3.17
N ALA A 746 -9.06 40.72 4.27
CA ALA A 746 -7.83 41.01 5.01
C ALA A 746 -7.22 39.77 5.66
N MET A 747 -8.07 38.88 6.22
CA MET A 747 -7.64 37.58 6.74
C MET A 747 -7.04 36.70 5.64
N GLY A 748 -7.69 36.65 4.47
CA GLY A 748 -7.23 35.88 3.33
C GLY A 748 -5.87 36.34 2.82
N LYS A 749 -5.68 37.67 2.70
CA LYS A 749 -4.39 38.26 2.33
C LYS A 749 -3.28 37.88 3.31
N ALA A 750 -3.51 38.13 4.60
CA ALA A 750 -2.52 37.84 5.64
C ALA A 750 -2.20 36.33 5.72
N LEU A 751 -3.20 35.47 5.51
CA LEU A 751 -2.99 34.02 5.47
C LEU A 751 -2.17 33.57 4.25
N LEU A 752 -2.38 34.18 3.08
CA LEU A 752 -1.58 33.88 1.89
C LEU A 752 -0.13 34.36 2.05
N GLU A 753 0.11 35.52 2.66
CA GLU A 753 1.46 35.99 3.00
C GLU A 753 2.18 35.01 3.94
N PHE A 754 1.47 34.54 4.98
CA PHE A 754 1.96 33.50 5.89
C PHE A 754 2.25 32.18 5.17
N VAL A 755 1.34 31.74 4.29
CA VAL A 755 1.55 30.55 3.46
C VAL A 755 2.79 30.71 2.60
N TRP A 756 2.97 31.87 1.98
CA TRP A 756 4.10 32.13 1.11
C TRP A 756 5.43 32.04 1.85
N ALA A 757 5.50 32.55 3.07
CA ALA A 757 6.70 32.48 3.91
C ALA A 757 7.11 31.02 4.24
N LEU A 758 6.15 30.11 4.37
CA LEU A 758 6.36 28.73 4.86
C LEU A 758 6.20 27.63 3.81
N ARG A 759 5.93 27.98 2.54
CA ARG A 759 5.53 27.03 1.48
C ARG A 759 6.50 25.87 1.20
N PHE A 760 7.77 26.00 1.58
CA PHE A 760 8.80 24.95 1.41
C PHE A 760 9.23 24.31 2.73
N HIS A 761 8.35 24.32 3.74
CA HIS A 761 8.65 23.72 5.04
C HIS A 761 8.95 22.22 4.93
N VAL A 762 9.93 21.75 5.70
CA VAL A 762 10.41 20.35 5.64
C VAL A 762 9.42 19.36 6.21
N ASP A 763 8.66 19.75 7.23
CA ASP A 763 7.64 18.91 7.87
C ASP A 763 6.34 18.84 7.04
N ALA A 764 5.86 17.62 6.80
CA ALA A 764 4.68 17.37 5.98
C ALA A 764 3.39 17.86 6.64
N TYR A 765 3.24 17.78 7.97
CA TYR A 765 2.04 18.23 8.67
C TYR A 765 1.86 19.75 8.53
N VAL A 766 2.96 20.51 8.60
CA VAL A 766 2.94 21.95 8.31
C VAL A 766 2.48 22.20 6.86
N ARG A 767 3.07 21.50 5.88
CA ARG A 767 2.67 21.63 4.46
C ARG A 767 1.20 21.29 4.23
N GLN A 768 0.67 20.23 4.84
CA GLN A 768 -0.76 19.89 4.81
C GLN A 768 -1.63 21.04 5.35
N GLY A 769 -1.20 21.67 6.44
CA GLY A 769 -1.81 22.88 7.00
C GLY A 769 -1.86 24.02 5.99
N LEU A 770 -0.73 24.35 5.35
CA LEU A 770 -0.61 25.45 4.40
C LEU A 770 -1.51 25.24 3.17
N LEU A 771 -1.55 24.02 2.62
CA LEU A 771 -2.42 23.66 1.49
C LEU A 771 -3.91 23.73 1.86
N SER A 772 -4.24 23.33 3.09
CA SER A 772 -5.60 23.47 3.64
C SER A 772 -5.97 24.94 3.85
N ALA A 773 -5.02 25.78 4.28
CA ALA A 773 -5.19 27.22 4.44
C ALA A 773 -5.49 27.89 3.08
N VAL A 774 -4.75 27.56 2.02
CA VAL A 774 -5.06 28.05 0.66
C VAL A 774 -6.47 27.67 0.24
N SER A 775 -6.85 26.40 0.42
CA SER A 775 -8.21 25.94 0.11
C SER A 775 -9.27 26.72 0.90
N SER A 776 -8.98 27.04 2.17
CA SER A 776 -9.87 27.82 3.03
C SER A 776 -10.03 29.26 2.53
N VAL A 777 -8.96 29.90 2.06
CA VAL A 777 -9.03 31.23 1.41
C VAL A 777 -9.90 31.19 0.16
N LEU A 778 -9.66 30.22 -0.74
CA LEU A 778 -10.41 30.06 -1.99
C LEU A 778 -11.91 29.82 -1.78
N LEU A 779 -12.28 29.16 -0.68
CA LEU A 779 -13.68 28.88 -0.34
C LEU A 779 -14.40 30.04 0.36
N SER A 780 -13.66 30.94 1.00
CA SER A 780 -14.22 31.86 2.00
C SER A 780 -14.17 33.32 1.58
N VAL A 781 -13.16 33.71 0.78
CA VAL A 781 -13.08 35.05 0.21
C VAL A 781 -13.95 35.12 -1.04
N PRO A 782 -14.80 36.16 -1.20
CA PRO A 782 -15.61 36.33 -2.39
C PRO A 782 -14.76 36.35 -3.67
N ALA A 783 -15.19 35.62 -4.70
CA ALA A 783 -14.42 35.43 -5.93
C ALA A 783 -14.05 36.74 -6.66
N ALA A 784 -14.92 37.75 -6.62
CA ALA A 784 -14.64 39.07 -7.17
C ALA A 784 -13.45 39.74 -6.46
N ARG A 785 -13.41 39.66 -5.12
CA ARG A 785 -12.33 40.22 -4.29
C ARG A 785 -11.03 39.43 -4.45
N LEU A 786 -11.10 38.12 -4.62
CA LEU A 786 -9.93 37.30 -4.92
C LEU A 786 -9.25 37.72 -6.23
N LEU A 787 -10.02 38.03 -7.27
CA LEU A 787 -9.48 38.45 -8.57
C LEU A 787 -9.03 39.92 -8.62
N GLU A 788 -9.65 40.80 -7.85
CA GLU A 788 -9.30 42.22 -7.83
C GLU A 788 -8.11 42.51 -6.90
N ASP A 789 -8.11 41.91 -5.71
CA ASP A 789 -7.20 42.29 -4.62
C ASP A 789 -6.04 41.28 -4.41
N LEU A 790 -6.10 40.07 -4.97
CA LEU A 790 -5.16 38.94 -4.69
C LEU A 790 -4.76 38.12 -5.94
N LEU A 791 -4.83 38.70 -7.14
CA LEU A 791 -4.63 37.94 -8.38
C LEU A 791 -3.21 37.37 -8.52
N ASP A 792 -2.20 38.16 -8.18
CA ASP A 792 -0.80 37.78 -8.35
C ASP A 792 -0.44 36.63 -7.40
N GLU A 793 -0.86 36.72 -6.14
CA GLU A 793 -0.68 35.67 -5.13
C GLU A 793 -1.37 34.36 -5.54
N LEU A 794 -2.52 34.44 -6.22
CA LEU A 794 -3.24 33.26 -6.70
C LEU A 794 -2.57 32.58 -7.90
N LEU A 795 -1.98 33.35 -8.82
CA LEU A 795 -1.21 32.80 -9.94
C LEU A 795 0.07 32.12 -9.46
N GLU A 796 0.76 32.76 -8.51
CA GLU A 796 1.91 32.18 -7.84
C GLU A 796 1.53 30.89 -7.08
N ALA A 797 0.45 30.92 -6.30
CA ALA A 797 -0.08 29.74 -5.63
C ALA A 797 -0.46 28.64 -6.62
N GLN A 798 -1.02 28.96 -7.80
CA GLN A 798 -1.36 27.96 -8.81
C GLN A 798 -0.14 27.16 -9.27
N SER A 799 0.96 27.84 -9.57
CA SER A 799 2.20 27.18 -10.01
C SER A 799 2.79 26.30 -8.91
N TRP A 800 2.84 26.81 -7.67
CA TRP A 800 3.30 26.05 -6.52
C TRP A 800 2.43 24.82 -6.24
N LEU A 801 1.11 24.95 -6.29
CA LEU A 801 0.19 23.83 -6.08
C LEU A 801 0.36 22.73 -7.15
N ALA A 802 0.63 23.09 -8.40
CA ALA A 802 0.91 22.13 -9.47
C ALA A 802 2.20 21.35 -9.20
N ASP A 803 3.26 22.04 -8.77
CA ASP A 803 4.52 21.40 -8.38
C ASP A 803 4.34 20.45 -7.18
N VAL A 804 3.60 20.87 -6.15
CA VAL A 804 3.31 20.03 -4.97
C VAL A 804 2.49 18.79 -5.36
N ALA A 805 1.47 18.96 -6.21
CA ALA A 805 0.61 17.86 -6.65
C ALA A 805 1.39 16.75 -7.38
N GLU A 806 2.46 17.11 -8.10
CA GLU A 806 3.28 16.16 -8.86
C GLU A 806 4.43 15.57 -8.03
N LYS A 807 5.11 16.40 -7.21
CA LYS A 807 6.44 16.08 -6.67
C LYS A 807 6.52 15.88 -5.16
N ASP A 808 5.50 16.27 -4.38
CA ASP A 808 5.60 16.16 -2.90
C ASP A 808 5.68 14.68 -2.47
N PRO A 809 6.57 14.30 -1.53
CA PRO A 809 6.65 12.93 -1.04
C PRO A 809 5.40 12.47 -0.28
N ASP A 810 4.69 13.40 0.37
CA ASP A 810 3.50 13.11 1.16
C ASP A 810 2.24 13.04 0.29
N GLU A 811 1.49 11.94 0.41
CA GLU A 811 0.31 11.69 -0.42
C GLU A 811 -0.87 12.62 -0.09
N ASP A 812 -1.02 12.97 1.18
CA ASP A 812 -2.06 13.90 1.63
C ASP A 812 -1.76 15.31 1.10
N CYS A 813 -0.50 15.75 1.12
CA CYS A 813 -0.07 16.99 0.46
C CYS A 813 -0.43 17.00 -1.04
N ARG A 814 -0.07 15.95 -1.79
CA ARG A 814 -0.44 15.85 -3.21
C ARG A 814 -1.95 15.94 -3.41
N THR A 815 -2.72 15.25 -2.57
CA THR A 815 -4.19 15.23 -2.64
C THR A 815 -4.80 16.59 -2.31
N LEU A 816 -4.33 17.27 -1.27
CA LEU A 816 -4.77 18.62 -0.89
C LEU A 816 -4.44 19.64 -1.97
N ALA A 817 -3.24 19.56 -2.57
CA ALA A 817 -2.84 20.43 -3.67
C ALA A 817 -3.74 20.26 -4.90
N LEU A 818 -4.03 19.02 -5.29
CA LEU A 818 -4.98 18.71 -6.37
C LEU A 818 -6.38 19.27 -6.09
N ARG A 819 -6.88 19.12 -4.85
CA ARG A 819 -8.18 19.70 -4.45
C ARG A 819 -8.17 21.22 -4.56
N ALA A 820 -7.11 21.90 -4.12
CA ALA A 820 -6.97 23.34 -4.21
C ALA A 820 -6.93 23.82 -5.69
N LEU A 821 -6.20 23.12 -6.55
CA LEU A 821 -6.17 23.41 -8.00
C LEU A 821 -7.55 23.30 -8.65
N LEU A 822 -8.31 22.25 -8.30
CA LEU A 822 -9.68 22.08 -8.79
C LEU A 822 -10.61 23.20 -8.31
N LEU A 823 -10.43 23.69 -7.08
CA LEU A 823 -11.18 24.86 -6.58
C LEU A 823 -10.83 26.12 -7.37
N LEU A 824 -9.54 26.37 -7.61
CA LEU A 824 -9.08 27.52 -8.38
C LEU A 824 -9.60 27.49 -9.82
N GLN A 825 -9.58 26.31 -10.47
CA GLN A 825 -10.13 26.13 -11.82
C GLN A 825 -11.65 26.37 -11.86
N ARG A 826 -12.39 25.92 -10.84
CA ARG A 826 -13.84 26.19 -10.73
C ARG A 826 -14.13 27.68 -10.55
N LEU A 827 -13.31 28.41 -9.80
CA LEU A 827 -13.44 29.86 -9.67
C LEU A 827 -13.22 30.56 -11.00
N LYS A 828 -12.16 30.20 -11.74
CA LYS A 828 -11.89 30.72 -13.09
C LYS A 828 -13.07 30.49 -14.04
N ASN A 829 -13.62 29.28 -14.07
CA ASN A 829 -14.73 28.92 -14.95
C ASN A 829 -16.05 29.61 -14.60
N ARG A 830 -16.27 30.00 -13.33
CA ARG A 830 -17.47 30.75 -12.90
C ARG A 830 -17.42 32.22 -13.31
N LEU A 831 -16.22 32.78 -13.48
CA LEU A 831 -16.00 34.20 -13.73
C LEU A 831 -15.74 34.49 -15.23
N LEU A 832 -15.21 33.51 -15.95
CA LEU A 832 -15.06 33.51 -17.41
C LEU A 832 -15.90 32.37 -17.99
N PRO A 833 -17.18 32.59 -18.37
CA PRO A 833 -17.91 31.58 -19.12
C PRO A 833 -17.15 31.31 -20.43
N PRO A 834 -17.13 30.06 -20.93
CA PRO A 834 -16.54 29.78 -22.23
C PRO A 834 -17.21 30.68 -23.27
N ALA A 835 -16.40 31.32 -24.12
CA ALA A 835 -16.93 32.01 -25.28
C ALA A 835 -17.85 31.03 -26.02
N SER A 836 -19.13 31.39 -26.15
CA SER A 836 -20.11 30.60 -26.89
C SER A 836 -19.58 30.36 -28.31
N PRO A 837 -19.78 29.14 -28.86
CA PRO A 837 -19.15 28.70 -30.11
C PRO A 837 -19.41 29.61 -31.30
#